data_AF-A0A9Q5ZF79-F1
#
_entry.id   AF-A0A9Q5ZF79-F1
#
_cell.length_a   1.000
_cell.length_b   1.000
_cell.length_c   1.000
_cell.angle_alpha   90.00
_cell.angle_beta   90.00
_cell.angle_gamma   90.00
#
_symmetry.space_group_name_H-M   'P 1'
#
loop_
_entity.id
_entity.type
_entity.pdbx_description
1 polymer ?
#
loop_
_entity_poly.entity_id
_entity_poly.type
_entity_poly.pdbx_seq_one_letter_code
_entity_poly.pdbx_strand_id
1 'polypeptide(L)'
;MFNKTNTNNGSSPQNRTSLISSQKVTGSVVKLPNKVTTETASNSGNQAFGYFTRLSLVKKATILAIAIGTLPVLAIGAVAFGFANKSITKQITQSQQAQATGLSDKINRFMLERYGDIQVISSLPFLTNSQASNTTTNQEKQAVLNRIVEAYQAYDSVAIFDRLGNLIVQSTGEVLENQKDESYFQEVLQKDAPVISNPETITNTGAVNIYIAAPIKNTYTGQTIGVVRAQLPGKSLDEVIKNYAVNGQKYQLLDAAGTIFLSPQPKLLGKQAKTEYRNLAKLLTAKKVDSFIEVPKNYQKQQLVSYVPSTKFNGLPDLNWQVLLSTDTAIVFEPQRQLLWIIGIGTGLTALIVAAIASWLAKRTAQPILNATAALTKLNQGKLNTRLDTARGDELGVLSANINQIAEQLEVLSQEQELDVEDTNLLTDITLKIRKILKPEEIYQTAVKEVHREIKTDRVIVYRLNSDTKNGVVVAESLSGNWPELMGVQIDDPYFWEHHVENYQDNRLQAVANIYLDQNLKNADSYIQLLDKFAVKGYLIAPIIIQEQIFGLLIAHNCQTSRVWQQPEINLFQQIATQIGYALEQAKLLEQIEQTKNVVLKGSDDEQQEKEVLQQQLLELLDDIEGAATGDLTVRADVTAGEIGTVADFFNSIVESLRDIVTQVKQAATQVNSAIGSNEGAIRQLAEEALTQATQINCTLDAVDQMTKSMQAVAESAEKAAFIANDAAHNATQSGHAMDLTVQNILSMRETVAETAKKVKRLGESSQQISRVVSLINQIAIQTNLLAINAGIEAARAGEEGQGFAVVAEEVGELAIRSAAATQEIEEIVGNIQRETSEVVQAMEIGTTQVVEGTRIVEEAKESLSQILDVSRQIDFLVQSISTATASQVETSQSVSQLMKDIAAVSQRTSDSSVQISQSLQQTVEISQQLQETVGTFKVS
;
A
#
# COMPACT_ATOMS: atom_id res chain seq x y z
N MET A 1 -4.04 -5.13 41.23
CA MET A 1 -3.24 -6.14 41.96
C MET A 1 -1.78 -5.99 41.56
N PHE A 2 -0.91 -5.73 42.55
CA PHE A 2 0.54 -6.07 42.67
C PHE A 2 1.46 -5.94 41.43
N ASN A 3 2.66 -5.33 41.46
CA ASN A 3 3.47 -4.73 42.52
C ASN A 3 4.73 -4.07 41.90
N LYS A 4 5.15 -2.93 42.47
CA LYS A 4 6.51 -2.60 42.95
C LYS A 4 7.75 -2.66 42.01
N THR A 5 8.33 -1.48 41.74
CA THR A 5 9.60 -0.91 42.29
C THR A 5 10.90 -1.42 41.68
N ASN A 6 11.75 -0.50 41.17
CA ASN A 6 12.93 -0.10 41.94
C ASN A 6 13.56 1.22 41.46
N THR A 7 13.89 2.02 42.46
CA THR A 7 14.70 3.23 42.48
C THR A 7 16.18 2.92 42.24
N ASN A 8 16.94 3.88 41.70
CA ASN A 8 18.30 4.10 42.19
C ASN A 8 18.72 5.57 42.16
N ASN A 9 19.28 5.97 43.30
CA ASN A 9 19.74 7.29 43.70
C ASN A 9 21.09 7.69 43.07
N GLY A 10 21.36 9.00 43.06
CA GLY A 10 22.68 9.57 42.81
C GLY A 10 22.71 11.08 43.04
N SER A 11 22.66 11.49 44.31
CA SER A 11 22.70 12.85 44.86
C SER A 11 24.04 13.59 44.74
N SER A 12 23.98 14.80 44.12
CA SER A 12 24.44 16.11 44.69
C SER A 12 25.97 16.39 44.80
N PRO A 13 26.45 17.65 45.09
CA PRO A 13 25.75 18.92 45.37
C PRO A 13 26.34 20.23 44.74
N GLN A 14 25.58 21.33 44.91
CA GLN A 14 25.99 22.73 45.18
C GLN A 14 26.79 23.57 44.14
N ASN A 15 26.18 24.65 43.64
CA ASN A 15 26.50 26.01 44.12
C ASN A 15 25.45 27.05 43.66
N ARG A 16 25.04 27.92 44.59
CA ARG A 16 24.30 29.18 44.38
C ARG A 16 25.26 30.36 44.58
N THR A 17 24.79 31.57 44.25
CA THR A 17 25.38 32.93 44.37
C THR A 17 26.36 33.32 43.25
N SER A 18 26.35 34.51 42.64
CA SER A 18 25.60 35.76 42.83
C SER A 18 25.79 36.71 41.61
N LEU A 19 24.75 37.51 41.33
CA LEU A 19 24.69 38.93 40.95
C LEU A 19 25.84 39.63 40.17
N ILE A 20 25.41 40.25 39.07
CA ILE A 20 25.83 41.54 38.46
C ILE A 20 27.23 41.63 37.84
N SER A 21 27.27 41.69 36.50
CA SER A 21 28.10 42.68 35.79
C SER A 21 27.45 43.07 34.46
N SER A 22 27.16 44.36 34.32
CA SER A 22 26.77 45.03 33.08
C SER A 22 27.92 45.02 32.07
N GLN A 23 27.63 44.84 30.79
CA GLN A 23 28.06 45.77 29.73
C GLN A 23 27.61 45.35 28.32
N LYS A 24 27.03 46.35 27.64
CA LYS A 24 27.05 46.67 26.21
C LYS A 24 26.48 45.66 25.21
N VAL A 25 25.29 46.01 24.76
CA VAL A 25 24.76 45.71 23.42
C VAL A 25 25.68 46.32 22.37
N THR A 26 26.26 45.48 21.51
CA THR A 26 26.69 45.86 20.16
C THR A 26 26.09 44.88 19.17
N GLY A 27 25.35 45.42 18.20
CA GLY A 27 24.64 44.64 17.20
C GLY A 27 25.56 43.72 16.42
N SER A 28 25.17 42.44 16.32
CA SER A 28 25.80 41.48 15.42
C SER A 28 24.72 40.92 14.49
N VAL A 29 24.72 41.47 13.27
CA VAL A 29 24.12 40.88 12.09
C VAL A 29 24.66 39.46 11.95
N VAL A 30 23.79 38.46 12.04
CA VAL A 30 24.12 37.05 11.76
C VAL A 30 24.47 36.94 10.27
N LYS A 31 25.76 36.95 9.95
CA LYS A 31 26.26 36.53 8.64
C LYS A 31 26.11 35.01 8.52
N LEU A 32 25.30 34.57 7.56
CA LEU A 32 25.26 33.19 7.10
C LEU A 32 26.67 32.76 6.62
N PRO A 33 27.16 31.54 6.96
CA PRO A 33 28.48 31.12 6.54
C PRO A 33 28.51 30.77 5.05
N ASN A 34 29.49 31.34 4.37
CA ASN A 34 29.85 31.00 3.00
C ASN A 34 30.41 29.58 2.92
N LYS A 35 29.89 28.82 1.94
CA LYS A 35 30.53 27.72 1.19
C LYS A 35 31.65 26.95 1.92
N VAL A 36 31.29 25.79 2.50
CA VAL A 36 32.27 24.76 2.86
C VAL A 36 32.58 23.94 1.61
N THR A 37 33.79 24.11 1.08
CA THR A 37 34.50 23.11 0.28
C THR A 37 34.88 21.94 1.19
N THR A 38 34.51 20.72 0.82
CA THR A 38 35.11 19.51 1.39
C THR A 38 35.49 18.54 0.30
N GLU A 39 36.75 18.15 0.41
CA GLU A 39 37.49 17.20 -0.38
C GLU A 39 36.83 15.81 -0.43
N THR A 40 37.16 15.13 -1.52
CA THR A 40 36.85 13.75 -1.86
C THR A 40 37.40 12.75 -0.85
N ALA A 41 36.51 12.01 -0.19
CA ALA A 41 36.81 10.67 0.32
C ALA A 41 35.64 9.74 -0.06
N SER A 42 35.97 8.73 -0.87
CA SER A 42 35.04 7.73 -1.39
C SER A 42 34.45 6.88 -0.26
N ASN A 43 33.15 7.04 0.01
CA ASN A 43 32.39 6.04 0.75
C ASN A 43 30.99 5.95 0.15
N SER A 44 30.74 4.88 -0.60
CA SER A 44 29.57 4.68 -1.49
C SER A 44 28.24 4.40 -0.76
N GLY A 45 28.20 4.51 0.57
CA GLY A 45 26.98 4.31 1.37
C GLY A 45 26.17 5.58 1.66
N ASN A 46 26.72 6.79 1.44
CA ASN A 46 26.17 8.02 2.04
C ASN A 46 25.56 9.05 1.05
N GLN A 47 25.46 8.72 -0.25
CA GLN A 47 24.90 9.65 -1.25
C GLN A 47 23.38 9.85 -1.12
N ALA A 48 22.64 8.82 -0.71
CA ALA A 48 21.18 8.91 -0.53
C ALA A 48 20.78 9.87 0.60
N PHE A 49 21.56 9.91 1.69
CA PHE A 49 21.30 10.78 2.84
C PHE A 49 21.60 12.24 2.52
N GLY A 50 22.64 12.51 1.73
CA GLY A 50 23.01 13.87 1.29
C GLY A 50 21.94 14.54 0.42
N TYR A 51 21.24 13.79 -0.45
CA TYR A 51 20.11 14.32 -1.21
C TYR A 51 18.89 14.60 -0.32
N PHE A 52 18.62 13.74 0.66
CA PHE A 52 17.48 13.89 1.56
C PHE A 52 17.56 15.20 2.38
N THR A 53 18.76 15.56 2.86
CA THR A 53 18.95 16.79 3.66
C THR A 53 18.64 18.10 2.90
N ARG A 54 18.81 18.13 1.57
CA ARG A 54 18.58 19.31 0.72
C ARG A 54 17.12 19.54 0.31
N LEU A 55 16.23 18.59 0.61
CA LEU A 55 14.81 18.69 0.27
C LEU A 55 14.04 19.60 1.25
N SER A 56 12.99 20.26 0.74
CA SER A 56 12.07 21.02 1.60
C SER A 56 11.37 20.10 2.61
N LEU A 57 10.94 20.65 3.73
CA LEU A 57 10.27 19.90 4.79
C LEU A 57 9.08 19.08 4.25
N VAL A 58 8.33 19.67 3.32
CA VAL A 58 7.22 19.03 2.59
C VAL A 58 7.69 17.80 1.83
N LYS A 59 8.74 17.92 1.00
CA LYS A 59 9.26 16.78 0.21
C LYS A 59 9.81 15.67 1.11
N LYS A 60 10.46 16.02 2.22
CA LYS A 60 10.94 15.05 3.23
C LYS A 60 9.77 14.29 3.85
N ALA A 61 8.73 14.99 4.30
CA ALA A 61 7.53 14.39 4.87
C ALA A 61 6.80 13.48 3.87
N THR A 62 6.67 13.91 2.60
CA THR A 62 6.05 13.08 1.56
C THR A 62 6.84 11.80 1.29
N ILE A 63 8.17 11.88 1.18
CA ILE A 63 9.00 10.68 0.97
C ILE A 63 8.92 9.75 2.19
N LEU A 64 8.93 10.31 3.40
CA LEU A 64 8.82 9.52 4.63
C LEU A 64 7.46 8.82 4.72
N ALA A 65 6.37 9.51 4.38
CA ALA A 65 5.02 8.95 4.34
C ALA A 65 4.91 7.82 3.31
N ILE A 66 5.44 8.01 2.10
CA ILE A 66 5.51 6.95 1.07
C ILE A 66 6.29 5.76 1.61
N ALA A 67 7.47 5.98 2.21
CA ALA A 67 8.27 4.90 2.78
C ALA A 67 7.50 4.13 3.87
N ILE A 68 6.87 4.83 4.82
CA ILE A 68 6.10 4.23 5.92
C ILE A 68 4.86 3.48 5.39
N GLY A 69 4.19 4.01 4.37
CA GLY A 69 2.99 3.41 3.80
C GLY A 69 3.26 2.23 2.86
N THR A 70 4.39 2.22 2.17
CA THR A 70 4.69 1.21 1.12
C THR A 70 5.63 0.09 1.58
N LEU A 71 6.59 0.37 2.47
CA LEU A 71 7.54 -0.64 2.94
C LEU A 71 6.85 -1.83 3.64
N PRO A 72 5.86 -1.63 4.54
CA PRO A 72 5.15 -2.76 5.17
C PRO A 72 4.39 -3.60 4.14
N VAL A 73 3.73 -2.96 3.18
CA VAL A 73 2.99 -3.64 2.10
C VAL A 73 3.93 -4.46 1.23
N LEU A 74 5.08 -3.89 0.86
CA LEU A 74 6.12 -4.58 0.08
C LEU A 74 6.73 -5.74 0.87
N ALA A 75 6.98 -5.55 2.17
CA ALA A 75 7.49 -6.61 3.06
C ALA A 75 6.49 -7.77 3.20
N ILE A 76 5.21 -7.47 3.47
CA ILE A 76 4.14 -8.48 3.54
C ILE A 76 4.00 -9.18 2.18
N GLY A 77 4.00 -8.42 1.08
CA GLY A 77 3.96 -8.95 -0.28
C GLY A 77 5.14 -9.89 -0.59
N ALA A 78 6.35 -9.54 -0.18
CA ALA A 78 7.54 -10.37 -0.36
C ALA A 78 7.48 -11.67 0.47
N VAL A 79 6.99 -11.60 1.71
CA VAL A 79 6.79 -12.79 2.57
C VAL A 79 5.71 -13.69 1.97
N ALA A 80 4.56 -13.13 1.60
CA ALA A 80 3.46 -13.85 0.97
C ALA A 80 3.90 -14.50 -0.35
N PHE A 81 4.68 -13.78 -1.18
CA PHE A 81 5.28 -14.32 -2.39
C PHE A 81 6.19 -15.49 -2.08
N GLY A 82 7.04 -15.40 -1.05
CA GLY A 82 7.91 -16.51 -0.63
C GLY A 82 7.13 -17.78 -0.26
N PHE A 83 6.06 -17.64 0.53
CA PHE A 83 5.18 -18.76 0.89
C PHE A 83 4.43 -19.34 -0.32
N ALA A 84 3.79 -18.47 -1.12
CA ALA A 84 3.05 -18.87 -2.31
C ALA A 84 3.98 -19.56 -3.32
N ASN A 85 5.17 -19.01 -3.57
CA ASN A 85 6.16 -19.59 -4.47
C ASN A 85 6.55 -21.00 -4.04
N LYS A 86 6.89 -21.20 -2.75
CA LYS A 86 7.24 -22.52 -2.21
C LYS A 86 6.09 -23.52 -2.33
N SER A 87 4.87 -23.09 -2.01
CA SER A 87 3.67 -23.93 -2.08
C SER A 87 3.33 -24.33 -3.53
N ILE A 88 3.26 -23.35 -4.43
CA ILE A 88 2.98 -23.54 -5.86
C ILE A 88 4.04 -24.44 -6.49
N THR A 89 5.32 -24.21 -6.21
CA THR A 89 6.39 -25.08 -6.74
C THR A 89 6.25 -26.51 -6.25
N LYS A 90 5.93 -26.73 -4.96
CA LYS A 90 5.69 -28.07 -4.43
C LYS A 90 4.50 -28.73 -5.10
N GLN A 91 3.38 -28.02 -5.24
CA GLN A 91 2.14 -28.54 -5.82
C GLN A 91 2.30 -28.88 -7.31
N ILE A 92 2.93 -28.00 -8.10
CA ILE A 92 3.24 -28.24 -9.51
C ILE A 92 4.13 -29.48 -9.66
N THR A 93 5.17 -29.56 -8.82
CA THR A 93 6.12 -30.68 -8.86
C THR A 93 5.42 -32.00 -8.55
N GLN A 94 4.63 -32.06 -7.48
CA GLN A 94 3.86 -33.25 -7.11
C GLN A 94 2.84 -33.64 -8.18
N SER A 95 2.14 -32.66 -8.77
CA SER A 95 1.20 -32.89 -9.87
C SER A 95 1.89 -33.51 -11.09
N GLN A 96 3.04 -32.96 -11.49
CA GLN A 96 3.78 -33.51 -12.63
C GLN A 96 4.40 -34.89 -12.33
N GLN A 97 4.81 -35.17 -11.10
CA GLN A 97 5.24 -36.52 -10.68
C GLN A 97 4.10 -37.53 -10.77
N ALA A 98 2.90 -37.17 -10.31
CA ALA A 98 1.72 -38.01 -10.41
C ALA A 98 1.36 -38.29 -11.89
N GLN A 99 1.42 -37.26 -12.75
CA GLN A 99 1.20 -37.44 -14.19
C GLN A 99 2.26 -38.32 -14.85
N ALA A 100 3.54 -38.14 -14.53
CA ALA A 100 4.62 -38.99 -15.03
C ALA A 100 4.47 -40.46 -14.56
N THR A 101 4.00 -40.66 -13.33
CA THR A 101 3.72 -42.00 -12.79
C THR A 101 2.54 -42.63 -13.52
N GLY A 102 1.45 -41.88 -13.71
CA GLY A 102 0.30 -42.34 -14.48
C GLY A 102 0.64 -42.68 -15.94
N LEU A 103 1.57 -41.93 -16.55
CA LEU A 103 2.12 -42.26 -17.87
C LEU A 103 2.86 -43.61 -17.85
N SER A 104 3.71 -43.85 -16.85
CA SER A 104 4.39 -45.14 -16.66
C SER A 104 3.40 -46.29 -16.48
N ASP A 105 2.35 -46.09 -15.69
CA ASP A 105 1.32 -47.11 -15.46
C ASP A 105 0.51 -47.41 -16.73
N LYS A 106 0.23 -46.39 -17.55
CA LYS A 106 -0.44 -46.56 -18.84
C LYS A 106 0.39 -47.40 -19.80
N ILE A 107 1.71 -47.15 -19.86
CA ILE A 107 2.65 -47.94 -20.66
C ILE A 107 2.69 -49.38 -20.16
N ASN A 108 2.83 -49.59 -18.86
CA ASN A 108 2.86 -50.93 -18.26
C ASN A 108 1.57 -51.71 -18.57
N ARG A 109 0.40 -51.06 -18.47
CA ARG A 109 -0.89 -51.70 -18.78
C ARG A 109 -0.98 -52.09 -20.26
N PHE A 110 -0.59 -51.19 -21.16
CA PHE A 110 -0.54 -51.48 -22.59
C PHE A 110 0.39 -52.67 -22.88
N MET A 111 1.59 -52.70 -22.28
CA MET A 111 2.52 -53.81 -22.47
C MET A 111 2.04 -55.12 -21.85
N LEU A 112 1.26 -55.07 -20.76
CA LEU A 112 0.63 -56.25 -20.15
C LEU A 112 -0.38 -56.90 -21.09
N GLU A 113 -1.19 -56.10 -21.79
CA GLU A 113 -2.09 -56.62 -22.82
C GLU A 113 -1.32 -57.30 -23.94
N ARG A 114 -0.26 -56.67 -24.46
CA ARG A 114 0.57 -57.26 -25.53
C ARG A 114 1.30 -58.53 -25.07
N TYR A 115 1.71 -58.58 -23.81
CA TYR A 115 2.27 -59.78 -23.18
C TYR A 115 1.24 -60.92 -23.09
N GLY A 116 -0.02 -60.60 -22.80
CA GLY A 116 -1.12 -61.56 -22.86
C GLY A 116 -1.44 -62.02 -24.29
N ASP A 117 -1.43 -61.10 -25.26
CA ASP A 117 -1.69 -61.42 -26.66
C ASP A 117 -0.70 -62.47 -27.19
N ILE A 118 0.60 -62.31 -26.95
CA ILE A 118 1.59 -63.27 -27.46
C ILE A 118 1.43 -64.66 -26.84
N GLN A 119 0.96 -64.74 -25.58
CA GLN A 119 0.67 -66.01 -24.92
C GLN A 119 -0.50 -66.71 -25.62
N VAL A 120 -1.56 -65.97 -25.94
CA VAL A 120 -2.70 -66.50 -26.70
C VAL A 120 -2.24 -66.96 -28.10
N ILE A 121 -1.47 -66.14 -28.81
CA ILE A 121 -0.98 -66.48 -30.15
C ILE A 121 -0.10 -67.74 -30.09
N SER A 122 0.79 -67.86 -29.10
CA SER A 122 1.66 -69.04 -28.94
C SER A 122 0.89 -70.33 -28.66
N SER A 123 -0.33 -70.21 -28.12
CA SER A 123 -1.21 -71.33 -27.78
C SER A 123 -2.12 -71.78 -28.91
N LEU A 124 -2.10 -71.10 -30.08
CA LEU A 124 -3.01 -71.39 -31.19
C LEU A 124 -2.94 -72.87 -31.62
N PRO A 125 -4.08 -73.54 -31.86
CA PRO A 125 -4.10 -74.99 -32.08
C PRO A 125 -3.25 -75.48 -33.24
N PHE A 126 -3.13 -74.72 -34.34
CA PHE A 126 -2.29 -75.10 -35.49
C PHE A 126 -0.79 -74.97 -35.21
N LEU A 127 -0.40 -74.38 -34.08
CA LEU A 127 0.98 -74.27 -33.60
C LEU A 127 1.31 -75.34 -32.58
N THR A 128 0.39 -75.60 -31.66
CA THR A 128 0.64 -76.45 -30.50
C THR A 128 0.24 -77.92 -30.70
N ASN A 129 -0.62 -78.23 -31.67
CA ASN A 129 -1.07 -79.59 -31.97
C ASN A 129 -0.49 -80.09 -33.30
N SER A 130 0.31 -81.16 -33.24
CA SER A 130 0.97 -81.76 -34.40
C SER A 130 0.01 -82.25 -35.50
N GLN A 131 -1.21 -82.68 -35.16
CA GLN A 131 -2.20 -83.08 -36.17
C GLN A 131 -2.79 -81.87 -36.89
N ALA A 132 -3.22 -80.85 -36.13
CA ALA A 132 -3.75 -79.62 -36.69
C ALA A 132 -2.70 -78.86 -37.52
N SER A 133 -1.43 -78.88 -37.09
CA SER A 133 -0.35 -78.23 -37.81
C SER A 133 -0.07 -78.84 -39.19
N ASN A 134 -0.29 -80.16 -39.32
CA ASN A 134 -0.10 -80.90 -40.58
C ASN A 134 -1.27 -80.76 -41.55
N THR A 135 -2.48 -80.49 -41.05
CA THR A 135 -3.70 -80.32 -41.87
C THR A 135 -3.94 -78.89 -42.33
N THR A 136 -3.36 -77.89 -41.65
CA THR A 136 -3.51 -76.47 -42.01
C THR A 136 -2.40 -76.04 -42.96
N THR A 137 -2.77 -75.51 -44.12
CA THR A 137 -1.84 -75.00 -45.13
C THR A 137 -1.14 -73.73 -44.65
N ASN A 138 0.04 -73.42 -45.20
CA ASN A 138 0.76 -72.19 -44.84
C ASN A 138 -0.03 -70.92 -45.21
N GLN A 139 -0.87 -70.96 -46.24
CA GLN A 139 -1.76 -69.84 -46.62
C GLN A 139 -2.84 -69.58 -45.55
N GLU A 140 -3.46 -70.63 -45.01
CA GLU A 140 -4.44 -70.50 -43.92
C GLU A 140 -3.79 -70.00 -42.63
N LYS A 141 -2.59 -70.49 -42.30
CA LYS A 141 -1.81 -70.01 -41.15
C LYS A 141 -1.50 -68.51 -41.29
N GLN A 142 -1.06 -68.08 -42.47
CA GLN A 142 -0.80 -66.66 -42.76
C GLN A 142 -2.07 -65.80 -42.66
N ALA A 143 -3.22 -66.28 -43.15
CA ALA A 143 -4.49 -65.55 -43.05
C ALA A 143 -4.90 -65.29 -41.59
N VAL A 144 -4.68 -66.27 -40.68
CA VAL A 144 -4.91 -66.08 -39.24
C VAL A 144 -3.98 -65.02 -38.66
N LEU A 145 -2.69 -65.05 -39.00
CA LEU A 145 -1.74 -64.03 -38.55
C LEU A 145 -2.07 -62.63 -39.07
N ASN A 146 -2.51 -62.51 -40.33
CA ASN A 146 -2.96 -61.25 -40.89
C ASN A 146 -4.16 -60.69 -40.14
N ARG A 147 -5.15 -61.55 -39.82
CA ARG A 147 -6.32 -61.13 -39.05
C ARG A 147 -5.94 -60.67 -37.64
N ILE A 148 -4.92 -61.27 -37.02
CA ILE A 148 -4.38 -60.81 -35.73
C ILE A 148 -3.76 -59.42 -35.89
N VAL A 149 -2.89 -59.21 -36.88
CA VAL A 149 -2.29 -57.90 -37.15
C VAL A 149 -3.36 -56.83 -37.40
N GLU A 150 -4.36 -57.13 -38.22
CA GLU A 150 -5.48 -56.23 -38.55
C GLU A 150 -6.41 -55.96 -37.36
N ALA A 151 -6.71 -56.97 -36.54
CA ALA A 151 -7.62 -56.85 -35.40
C ALA A 151 -7.01 -56.03 -34.26
N TYR A 152 -5.73 -56.23 -33.96
CA TYR A 152 -5.08 -55.53 -32.86
C TYR A 152 -4.57 -54.15 -33.24
N GLN A 153 -4.23 -53.92 -34.52
CA GLN A 153 -3.65 -52.66 -35.04
C GLN A 153 -2.41 -52.14 -34.29
N ALA A 154 -1.83 -52.97 -33.43
CA ALA A 154 -0.68 -52.65 -32.60
C ALA A 154 0.60 -53.32 -33.11
N TYR A 155 0.50 -54.28 -34.04
CA TYR A 155 1.65 -55.03 -34.54
C TYR A 155 1.88 -54.73 -36.02
N ASP A 156 3.14 -54.59 -36.43
CA ASP A 156 3.49 -54.51 -37.85
C ASP A 156 3.53 -55.89 -38.49
N SER A 157 4.02 -56.89 -37.75
CA SER A 157 4.10 -58.27 -38.23
C SER A 157 4.04 -59.27 -37.08
N VAL A 158 3.54 -60.47 -37.38
CA VAL A 158 3.63 -61.64 -36.51
C VAL A 158 4.27 -62.77 -37.30
N ALA A 159 5.27 -63.43 -36.72
CA ALA A 159 6.03 -64.49 -37.36
C ALA A 159 6.28 -65.67 -36.43
N ILE A 160 6.37 -66.85 -37.01
CA ILE A 160 6.53 -68.12 -36.32
C ILE A 160 7.77 -68.81 -36.86
N PHE A 161 8.60 -69.29 -35.94
CA PHE A 161 9.89 -69.87 -36.21
C PHE A 161 9.99 -71.26 -35.57
N ASP A 162 10.77 -72.15 -36.20
CA ASP A 162 11.16 -73.42 -35.58
C ASP A 162 12.22 -73.19 -34.47
N ARG A 163 12.64 -74.25 -33.77
CA ARG A 163 13.68 -74.14 -32.73
C ARG A 163 15.06 -73.74 -33.25
N LEU A 164 15.29 -73.84 -34.56
CA LEU A 164 16.53 -73.48 -35.23
C LEU A 164 16.49 -72.06 -35.78
N GLY A 165 15.40 -71.32 -35.57
CA GLY A 165 15.22 -69.95 -36.03
C GLY A 165 14.71 -69.83 -37.46
N ASN A 166 14.39 -70.93 -38.15
CA ASN A 166 13.88 -70.86 -39.51
C ASN A 166 12.41 -70.45 -39.52
N LEU A 167 12.05 -69.57 -40.45
CA LEU A 167 10.68 -69.11 -40.63
C LEU A 167 9.76 -70.25 -41.06
N ILE A 168 8.68 -70.47 -40.31
CA ILE A 168 7.61 -71.42 -40.63
C ILE A 168 6.49 -70.69 -41.38
N VAL A 169 6.02 -69.58 -40.83
CA VAL A 169 4.95 -68.74 -41.40
C VAL A 169 5.00 -67.34 -40.79
N GLN A 170 4.57 -66.33 -41.54
CA GLN A 170 4.45 -64.95 -41.09
C GLN A 170 3.18 -64.30 -41.66
N SER A 171 2.78 -63.18 -41.06
CA SER A 171 1.85 -62.23 -41.67
C SER A 171 2.46 -61.59 -42.93
N THR A 172 1.62 -60.96 -43.75
CA THR A 172 2.04 -60.23 -44.96
C THR A 172 3.12 -59.19 -44.62
N GLY A 173 4.23 -59.21 -45.35
CA GLY A 173 5.39 -58.35 -45.10
C GLY A 173 6.65 -58.88 -45.77
N GLU A 174 7.80 -58.27 -45.48
CA GLU A 174 9.10 -58.78 -45.93
C GLU A 174 9.39 -60.17 -45.34
N VAL A 175 9.96 -61.07 -46.14
CA VAL A 175 10.31 -62.41 -45.69
C VAL A 175 11.47 -62.32 -44.70
N LEU A 176 11.26 -62.83 -43.50
CA LEU A 176 12.27 -62.80 -42.44
C LEU A 176 13.33 -63.89 -42.64
N GLU A 177 14.60 -63.51 -42.48
CA GLU A 177 15.72 -64.44 -42.41
C GLU A 177 15.73 -65.22 -41.09
N ASN A 178 16.64 -66.19 -40.96
CA ASN A 178 16.77 -66.99 -39.75
C ASN A 178 17.02 -66.11 -38.51
N GLN A 179 16.20 -66.26 -37.47
CA GLN A 179 16.20 -65.41 -36.27
C GLN A 179 16.93 -66.03 -35.07
N LYS A 180 17.71 -67.10 -35.26
CA LYS A 180 18.34 -67.85 -34.14
C LYS A 180 19.28 -67.00 -33.29
N ASP A 181 19.96 -66.06 -33.92
CA ASP A 181 20.97 -65.21 -33.27
C ASP A 181 20.35 -63.97 -32.62
N GLU A 182 19.05 -63.74 -32.79
CA GLU A 182 18.34 -62.63 -32.19
C GLU A 182 18.22 -62.79 -30.67
N SER A 183 18.40 -61.67 -29.95
CA SER A 183 18.44 -61.66 -28.49
C SER A 183 17.14 -62.19 -27.87
N TYR A 184 16.00 -61.73 -28.38
CA TYR A 184 14.67 -62.15 -27.91
C TYR A 184 14.45 -63.65 -28.14
N PHE A 185 14.95 -64.19 -29.26
CA PHE A 185 14.74 -65.59 -29.65
C PHE A 185 15.51 -66.53 -28.71
N GLN A 186 16.77 -66.20 -28.43
CA GLN A 186 17.59 -66.93 -27.46
C GLN A 186 17.00 -66.85 -26.05
N GLU A 187 16.49 -65.69 -25.66
CA GLU A 187 15.92 -65.47 -24.34
C GLU A 187 14.64 -66.29 -24.11
N VAL A 188 13.76 -66.39 -25.11
CA VAL A 188 12.58 -67.27 -25.06
C VAL A 188 12.98 -68.72 -24.86
N LEU A 189 13.95 -69.22 -25.62
CA LEU A 189 14.39 -70.61 -25.53
C LEU A 189 15.12 -70.92 -24.22
N GLN A 190 15.85 -69.94 -23.66
CA GLN A 190 16.55 -70.10 -22.39
C GLN A 190 15.61 -70.06 -21.19
N LYS A 191 14.67 -69.11 -21.16
CA LYS A 191 13.72 -68.92 -20.05
C LYS A 191 12.52 -69.87 -20.14
N ASP A 192 12.28 -70.45 -21.32
CA ASP A 192 11.09 -71.24 -21.64
C ASP A 192 9.77 -70.54 -21.27
N ALA A 193 9.77 -69.21 -21.43
CA ALA A 193 8.70 -68.30 -21.06
C ALA A 193 8.60 -67.13 -22.06
N PRO A 194 7.45 -66.44 -22.14
CA PRO A 194 7.32 -65.24 -22.96
C PRO A 194 8.25 -64.12 -22.48
N VAL A 195 8.76 -63.33 -23.43
CA VAL A 195 9.69 -62.23 -23.18
C VAL A 195 9.30 -60.99 -23.98
N ILE A 196 9.69 -59.83 -23.46
CA ILE A 196 9.63 -58.55 -24.15
C ILE A 196 11.08 -58.10 -24.31
N SER A 197 11.52 -57.98 -25.55
CA SER A 197 12.86 -57.47 -25.87
C SER A 197 13.03 -56.03 -25.43
N ASN A 198 14.30 -55.62 -25.28
CA ASN A 198 14.60 -54.21 -25.19
C ASN A 198 14.27 -53.52 -26.53
N PRO A 199 13.88 -52.23 -26.51
CA PRO A 199 13.59 -51.50 -27.74
C PRO A 199 14.82 -51.39 -28.64
N GLU A 200 14.71 -51.87 -29.87
CA GLU A 200 15.78 -51.86 -30.85
C GLU A 200 15.57 -50.71 -31.84
N THR A 201 16.59 -49.87 -32.03
CA THR A 201 16.53 -48.78 -33.00
C THR A 201 17.09 -49.25 -34.33
N ILE A 202 16.28 -49.20 -35.39
CA ILE A 202 16.71 -49.61 -36.73
C ILE A 202 17.69 -48.56 -37.28
N THR A 203 18.91 -49.02 -37.57
CA THR A 203 19.96 -48.23 -38.23
C THR A 203 19.41 -47.65 -39.54
N ASN A 204 19.58 -46.33 -39.75
CA ASN A 204 19.16 -45.54 -40.92
C ASN A 204 17.72 -44.98 -40.93
N THR A 205 16.74 -45.61 -40.28
CA THR A 205 15.36 -45.06 -40.22
C THR A 205 15.04 -44.37 -38.90
N GLY A 206 15.73 -44.74 -37.81
CA GLY A 206 15.43 -44.25 -36.47
C GLY A 206 14.10 -44.77 -35.90
N ALA A 207 13.45 -45.70 -36.61
CA ALA A 207 12.28 -46.39 -36.12
C ALA A 207 12.68 -47.33 -34.98
N VAL A 208 11.83 -47.44 -33.97
CA VAL A 208 12.05 -48.33 -32.83
C VAL A 208 11.12 -49.52 -32.94
N ASN A 209 11.66 -50.71 -32.75
CA ASN A 209 10.90 -51.95 -32.70
C ASN A 209 11.04 -52.58 -31.33
N ILE A 210 9.93 -53.11 -30.83
CA ILE A 210 9.89 -53.94 -29.64
C ILE A 210 9.35 -55.30 -30.06
N TYR A 211 10.11 -56.34 -29.80
CA TYR A 211 9.76 -57.72 -30.09
C TYR A 211 9.13 -58.34 -28.85
N ILE A 212 7.96 -58.92 -29.02
CA ILE A 212 7.25 -59.66 -27.98
C ILE A 212 7.17 -61.10 -28.45
N ALA A 213 7.80 -62.01 -27.73
CA ALA A 213 7.99 -63.38 -28.19
C ALA A 213 7.60 -64.40 -27.13
N ALA A 214 7.12 -65.56 -27.55
CA ALA A 214 6.70 -66.63 -26.66
C ALA A 214 7.04 -68.02 -27.22
N PRO A 215 7.35 -68.99 -26.33
CA PRO A 215 7.64 -70.35 -26.76
C PRO A 215 6.36 -71.04 -27.19
N ILE A 216 6.40 -71.70 -28.34
CA ILE A 216 5.31 -72.57 -28.81
C ILE A 216 5.56 -73.94 -28.19
N LYS A 217 4.67 -74.35 -27.29
CA LYS A 217 4.78 -75.65 -26.61
C LYS A 217 3.85 -76.67 -27.25
N ASN A 218 4.37 -77.87 -27.48
CA ASN A 218 3.57 -78.99 -27.94
C ASN A 218 2.56 -79.39 -26.85
N THR A 219 1.28 -79.48 -27.21
CA THR A 219 0.18 -79.78 -26.28
C THR A 219 0.27 -81.17 -25.62
N TYR A 220 0.97 -82.13 -26.23
CA TYR A 220 1.11 -83.49 -25.72
C TYR A 220 2.41 -83.72 -24.93
N THR A 221 3.52 -83.12 -25.38
CA THR A 221 4.85 -83.36 -24.78
C THR A 221 5.30 -82.24 -23.85
N GLY A 222 4.65 -81.07 -23.90
CA GLY A 222 5.06 -79.86 -23.17
C GLY A 222 6.38 -79.25 -23.65
N GLN A 223 7.02 -79.85 -24.66
CA GLN A 223 8.31 -79.38 -25.19
C GLN A 223 8.11 -78.18 -26.11
N THR A 224 9.03 -77.23 -26.02
CA THR A 224 9.09 -76.08 -26.92
C THR A 224 9.54 -76.53 -28.30
N ILE A 225 8.66 -76.35 -29.29
CA ILE A 225 8.82 -76.78 -30.68
C ILE A 225 9.06 -75.62 -31.65
N GLY A 226 8.89 -74.38 -31.18
CA GLY A 226 9.15 -73.17 -31.95
C GLY A 226 8.98 -71.92 -31.11
N VAL A 227 9.08 -70.77 -31.75
CA VAL A 227 8.89 -69.45 -31.14
C VAL A 227 7.94 -68.64 -32.01
N VAL A 228 6.96 -68.00 -31.39
CA VAL A 228 6.18 -66.95 -32.04
C VAL A 228 6.68 -65.58 -31.60
N ARG A 229 6.72 -64.62 -32.52
CA ARG A 229 7.14 -63.25 -32.29
C ARG A 229 6.14 -62.29 -32.92
N ALA A 230 5.76 -61.27 -32.18
CA ALA A 230 5.05 -60.10 -32.68
C ALA A 230 5.98 -58.87 -32.66
N GLN A 231 5.93 -58.08 -33.72
CA GLN A 231 6.65 -56.82 -33.85
C GLN A 231 5.76 -55.66 -33.45
N LEU A 232 6.08 -55.00 -32.35
CA LEU A 232 5.43 -53.78 -31.90
C LEU A 232 6.28 -52.57 -32.34
N PRO A 233 5.85 -51.78 -33.33
CA PRO A 233 6.54 -50.55 -33.68
C PRO A 233 6.38 -49.51 -32.57
N GLY A 234 7.40 -48.68 -32.38
CA GLY A 234 7.38 -47.59 -31.40
C GLY A 234 6.25 -46.59 -31.62
N LYS A 235 5.75 -46.47 -32.86
CA LYS A 235 4.58 -45.65 -33.20
C LYS A 235 3.30 -46.10 -32.49
N SER A 236 3.10 -47.40 -32.29
CA SER A 236 1.93 -47.89 -31.55
C SER A 236 1.98 -47.48 -30.09
N LEU A 237 3.18 -47.50 -29.48
CA LEU A 237 3.37 -46.99 -28.12
C LEU A 237 3.18 -45.47 -28.06
N ASP A 238 3.63 -44.74 -29.08
CA ASP A 238 3.43 -43.31 -29.26
C ASP A 238 1.94 -42.93 -29.28
N GLU A 239 1.11 -43.69 -30.01
CA GLU A 239 -0.33 -43.43 -30.11
C GLU A 239 -1.08 -43.58 -28.77
N VAL A 240 -0.62 -44.47 -27.90
CA VAL A 240 -1.20 -44.70 -26.56
C VAL A 240 -0.93 -43.52 -25.62
N ILE A 241 0.25 -42.89 -25.78
CA ILE A 241 0.75 -41.86 -24.87
C ILE A 241 0.69 -40.44 -25.43
N LYS A 242 0.30 -40.26 -26.71
CA LYS A 242 0.21 -38.94 -27.37
C LYS A 242 -0.59 -37.89 -26.59
N ASN A 243 -1.60 -38.31 -25.82
CA ASN A 243 -2.43 -37.40 -25.00
C ASN A 243 -1.65 -36.77 -23.83
N TYR A 244 -0.49 -37.33 -23.44
CA TYR A 244 0.43 -36.73 -22.47
C TYR A 244 1.34 -35.67 -23.08
N ALA A 245 1.34 -35.47 -24.40
CA ALA A 245 2.01 -34.34 -25.05
C ALA A 245 1.12 -33.08 -25.14
N VAL A 246 -0.11 -33.14 -24.62
CA VAL A 246 -1.04 -32.01 -24.61
C VAL A 246 -0.55 -30.95 -23.60
N ASN A 247 -0.89 -29.67 -23.81
CA ASN A 247 -0.51 -28.55 -22.95
C ASN A 247 1.00 -28.28 -22.82
N GLY A 248 1.79 -28.59 -23.86
CA GLY A 248 3.22 -28.26 -23.93
C GLY A 248 4.13 -29.22 -23.16
N GLN A 249 3.58 -30.33 -22.67
CA GLN A 249 4.32 -31.43 -22.07
C GLN A 249 5.04 -32.27 -23.13
N LYS A 250 6.15 -32.89 -22.74
CA LYS A 250 6.99 -33.71 -23.62
C LYS A 250 7.43 -34.95 -22.86
N TYR A 251 7.06 -36.12 -23.37
CA TYR A 251 7.50 -37.40 -22.82
C TYR A 251 8.80 -37.87 -23.48
N GLN A 252 9.63 -38.59 -22.74
CA GLN A 252 10.64 -39.49 -23.30
C GLN A 252 10.62 -40.81 -22.54
N LEU A 253 10.82 -41.91 -23.26
CA LEU A 253 11.01 -43.23 -22.67
C LEU A 253 12.47 -43.67 -22.80
N LEU A 254 12.98 -44.21 -21.70
CA LEU A 254 14.35 -44.66 -21.58
C LEU A 254 14.40 -46.16 -21.38
N ASP A 255 15.37 -46.81 -22.02
CA ASP A 255 15.67 -48.22 -21.78
C ASP A 255 16.37 -48.42 -20.42
N ALA A 256 16.74 -49.67 -20.11
CA ALA A 256 17.48 -50.02 -18.90
C ALA A 256 18.83 -49.30 -18.78
N ALA A 257 19.47 -48.96 -19.91
CA ALA A 257 20.74 -48.26 -19.98
C ALA A 257 20.60 -46.72 -19.94
N GLY A 258 19.38 -46.20 -19.88
CA GLY A 258 19.09 -44.76 -19.90
C GLY A 258 19.18 -44.13 -21.30
N THR A 259 19.09 -44.91 -22.36
CA THR A 259 19.02 -44.45 -23.76
C THR A 259 17.58 -44.10 -24.11
N ILE A 260 17.38 -42.94 -24.75
CA ILE A 260 16.05 -42.50 -25.20
C ILE A 260 15.65 -43.32 -26.42
N PHE A 261 14.60 -44.14 -26.30
CA PHE A 261 14.07 -44.93 -27.41
C PHE A 261 12.72 -44.41 -27.93
N LEU A 262 12.00 -43.58 -27.15
CA LEU A 262 10.78 -42.93 -27.62
C LEU A 262 10.77 -41.47 -27.19
N SER A 263 10.42 -40.58 -28.12
CA SER A 263 10.37 -39.14 -27.91
C SER A 263 9.60 -38.46 -29.05
N PRO A 264 8.78 -37.42 -28.77
CA PRO A 264 8.20 -36.54 -29.79
C PRO A 264 9.25 -35.83 -30.63
N GLN A 265 10.52 -35.81 -30.20
CA GLN A 265 11.63 -35.23 -30.94
C GLN A 265 12.54 -36.32 -31.52
N PRO A 266 12.50 -36.56 -32.84
CA PRO A 266 13.32 -37.58 -33.49
C PRO A 266 14.83 -37.42 -33.25
N LYS A 267 15.31 -36.17 -33.07
CA LYS A 267 16.74 -35.87 -32.82
C LYS A 267 17.28 -36.40 -31.48
N LEU A 268 16.41 -36.85 -30.59
CA LEU A 268 16.78 -37.39 -29.28
C LEU A 268 16.84 -38.92 -29.24
N LEU A 269 16.28 -39.60 -30.25
CA LEU A 269 16.25 -41.06 -30.32
C LEU A 269 17.68 -41.62 -30.39
N GLY A 270 17.95 -42.69 -29.65
CA GLY A 270 19.25 -43.35 -29.55
C GLY A 270 20.30 -42.60 -28.71
N LYS A 271 19.99 -41.40 -28.18
CA LYS A 271 20.92 -40.65 -27.32
C LYS A 271 20.76 -41.05 -25.85
N GLN A 272 21.85 -40.92 -25.11
CA GLN A 272 21.88 -41.15 -23.67
C GLN A 272 21.21 -39.98 -22.92
N ALA A 273 20.17 -40.25 -22.12
CA ALA A 273 19.42 -39.18 -21.44
C ALA A 273 20.30 -38.35 -20.50
N LYS A 274 21.31 -38.96 -19.87
CA LYS A 274 22.30 -38.29 -19.01
C LYS A 274 23.15 -37.24 -19.74
N THR A 275 23.32 -37.34 -21.07
CA THR A 275 24.07 -36.33 -21.83
C THR A 275 23.24 -35.09 -22.09
N GLU A 276 21.92 -35.25 -22.02
CA GLU A 276 20.91 -34.23 -22.31
C GLU A 276 20.40 -33.53 -21.05
N TYR A 277 20.27 -34.28 -19.96
CA TYR A 277 19.87 -33.82 -18.63
C TYR A 277 20.99 -34.14 -17.63
N ARG A 278 21.76 -33.14 -17.21
CA ARG A 278 22.93 -33.33 -16.35
C ARG A 278 22.53 -33.75 -14.93
N ASN A 279 21.41 -33.24 -14.43
CA ASN A 279 20.89 -33.56 -13.10
C ASN A 279 20.22 -34.94 -13.03
N LEU A 280 19.86 -35.53 -14.18
CA LEU A 280 19.23 -36.84 -14.26
C LEU A 280 20.15 -37.97 -13.77
N ALA A 281 21.48 -37.83 -13.88
CA ALA A 281 22.44 -38.87 -13.49
C ALA A 281 22.27 -39.32 -12.02
N LYS A 282 21.95 -38.39 -11.11
CA LYS A 282 21.72 -38.69 -9.70
C LYS A 282 20.44 -39.51 -9.50
N LEU A 283 19.40 -39.21 -10.28
CA LEU A 283 18.09 -39.86 -10.17
C LEU A 283 18.08 -41.26 -10.80
N LEU A 284 18.79 -41.45 -11.92
CA LEU A 284 19.03 -42.77 -12.51
C LEU A 284 19.68 -43.74 -11.52
N THR A 285 20.58 -43.22 -10.67
CA THR A 285 21.25 -44.00 -9.63
C THR A 285 20.33 -44.25 -8.42
N ALA A 286 19.55 -43.24 -8.02
CA ALA A 286 18.68 -43.31 -6.85
C ALA A 286 17.42 -44.18 -7.08
N LYS A 287 16.99 -44.38 -8.33
CA LYS A 287 15.78 -45.13 -8.71
C LYS A 287 14.53 -44.72 -7.90
N LYS A 288 14.32 -43.41 -7.76
CA LYS A 288 13.14 -42.84 -7.09
C LYS A 288 12.44 -41.84 -8.00
N VAL A 289 11.11 -41.77 -7.88
CA VAL A 289 10.32 -40.73 -8.50
C VAL A 289 10.75 -39.39 -7.92
N ASP A 290 11.21 -38.49 -8.79
CA ASP A 290 11.62 -37.15 -8.38
C ASP A 290 11.58 -36.19 -9.57
N SER A 291 11.65 -34.89 -9.30
CA SER A 291 11.67 -33.87 -10.34
C SER A 291 12.75 -32.84 -10.09
N PHE A 292 13.21 -32.25 -11.19
CA PHE A 292 14.24 -31.23 -11.17
C PHE A 292 14.02 -30.21 -12.28
N ILE A 293 14.56 -29.02 -12.09
CA ILE A 293 14.52 -27.97 -13.10
C ILE A 293 15.89 -27.87 -13.75
N GLU A 294 15.95 -27.91 -15.07
CA GLU A 294 17.18 -27.79 -15.84
C GLU A 294 16.92 -27.16 -17.22
N VAL A 295 17.97 -26.64 -17.86
CA VAL A 295 17.95 -26.26 -19.28
C VAL A 295 18.56 -27.40 -20.09
N PRO A 296 17.76 -28.22 -20.79
CA PRO A 296 18.31 -29.34 -21.56
C PRO A 296 19.06 -28.82 -22.79
N LYS A 297 20.15 -29.48 -23.18
CA LYS A 297 21.04 -29.03 -24.27
C LYS A 297 20.32 -28.69 -25.57
N ASN A 298 19.43 -29.56 -26.05
CA ASN A 298 18.70 -29.35 -27.32
C ASN A 298 17.48 -28.43 -27.21
N TYR A 299 16.97 -28.13 -26.00
CA TYR A 299 15.73 -27.37 -25.85
C TYR A 299 15.95 -25.88 -25.57
N GLN A 300 17.14 -25.47 -25.11
CA GLN A 300 17.55 -24.07 -24.81
C GLN A 300 16.64 -23.27 -23.87
N LYS A 301 15.59 -23.89 -23.32
CA LYS A 301 14.66 -23.32 -22.35
C LYS A 301 14.64 -24.14 -21.07
N GLN A 302 14.41 -23.46 -19.96
CA GLN A 302 14.33 -24.09 -18.65
C GLN A 302 13.04 -24.94 -18.56
N GLN A 303 13.20 -26.21 -18.21
CA GLN A 303 12.11 -27.17 -18.12
C GLN A 303 12.06 -27.80 -16.71
N LEU A 304 10.84 -28.06 -16.24
CA LEU A 304 10.59 -28.93 -15.11
C LEU A 304 10.50 -30.36 -15.65
N VAL A 305 11.41 -31.22 -15.21
CA VAL A 305 11.56 -32.60 -15.65
C VAL A 305 11.24 -33.52 -14.48
N SER A 306 10.27 -34.40 -14.66
CA SER A 306 9.91 -35.45 -13.72
C SER A 306 10.40 -36.79 -14.24
N TYR A 307 11.12 -37.52 -13.38
CA TYR A 307 11.66 -38.85 -13.65
C TYR A 307 10.87 -39.91 -12.88
N VAL A 308 10.54 -41.00 -13.56
CA VAL A 308 9.93 -42.18 -12.96
C VAL A 308 10.78 -43.41 -13.31
N PRO A 309 11.32 -44.13 -12.31
CA PRO A 309 12.07 -45.36 -12.54
C PRO A 309 11.14 -46.48 -13.00
N SER A 310 11.73 -47.59 -13.45
CA SER A 310 10.93 -48.75 -13.80
C SER A 310 10.16 -49.30 -12.60
N THR A 311 8.86 -49.52 -12.79
CA THR A 311 7.94 -50.04 -11.78
C THR A 311 7.54 -51.46 -12.14
N LYS A 312 7.65 -52.39 -11.18
CA LYS A 312 7.14 -53.74 -11.36
C LYS A 312 5.62 -53.71 -11.40
N PHE A 313 5.04 -54.32 -12.42
CA PHE A 313 3.59 -54.43 -12.60
C PHE A 313 3.19 -55.90 -12.47
N ASN A 314 2.15 -56.21 -11.67
CA ASN A 314 1.74 -57.60 -11.45
C ASN A 314 1.33 -58.26 -12.77
N GLY A 315 1.88 -59.44 -13.05
CA GLY A 315 1.62 -60.20 -14.29
C GLY A 315 2.47 -59.79 -15.49
N LEU A 316 3.29 -58.73 -15.38
CA LEU A 316 4.19 -58.27 -16.44
C LEU A 316 5.66 -58.50 -16.02
N PRO A 317 6.53 -58.97 -16.92
CA PRO A 317 7.98 -58.95 -16.69
C PRO A 317 8.49 -57.53 -16.47
N ASP A 318 9.57 -57.39 -15.71
CA ASP A 318 10.18 -56.08 -15.49
C ASP A 318 10.74 -55.53 -16.82
N LEU A 319 10.08 -54.52 -17.36
CA LEU A 319 10.48 -53.90 -18.63
C LEU A 319 11.81 -53.14 -18.49
N ASN A 320 12.18 -52.74 -17.27
CA ASN A 320 13.30 -51.84 -17.00
C ASN A 320 13.22 -50.48 -17.72
N TRP A 321 12.03 -50.13 -18.24
CA TRP A 321 11.80 -48.84 -18.89
C TRP A 321 11.57 -47.74 -17.88
N GLN A 322 12.04 -46.55 -18.21
CA GLN A 322 11.98 -45.38 -17.34
C GLN A 322 11.32 -44.23 -18.09
N VAL A 323 10.60 -43.38 -17.38
CA VAL A 323 9.81 -42.29 -17.99
C VAL A 323 10.40 -40.95 -17.59
N LEU A 324 10.54 -40.05 -18.57
CA LEU A 324 10.76 -38.64 -18.37
C LEU A 324 9.55 -37.87 -18.89
N LEU A 325 9.01 -36.97 -18.06
CA LEU A 325 7.99 -36.02 -18.46
C LEU A 325 8.52 -34.62 -18.21
N SER A 326 8.61 -33.80 -19.27
CA SER A 326 9.19 -32.46 -19.21
C SER A 326 8.23 -31.40 -19.72
N THR A 327 8.19 -30.25 -19.04
CA THR A 327 7.33 -29.12 -19.40
C THR A 327 8.10 -27.81 -19.27
N ASP A 328 7.84 -26.85 -20.15
CA ASP A 328 8.47 -25.52 -20.09
C ASP A 328 8.08 -24.80 -18.79
N THR A 329 9.08 -24.34 -18.03
CA THR A 329 8.87 -23.57 -16.80
C THR A 329 8.06 -22.30 -17.03
N ALA A 330 8.14 -21.70 -18.21
CA ALA A 330 7.34 -20.53 -18.56
C ALA A 330 5.83 -20.82 -18.60
N ILE A 331 5.44 -22.08 -18.86
CA ILE A 331 4.05 -22.53 -18.87
C ILE A 331 3.62 -22.92 -17.46
N VAL A 332 4.36 -23.83 -16.81
CA VAL A 332 3.94 -24.36 -15.50
C VAL A 332 4.01 -23.33 -14.38
N PHE A 333 4.95 -22.38 -14.43
CA PHE A 333 5.10 -21.33 -13.41
C PHE A 333 4.49 -19.98 -13.83
N GLU A 334 3.65 -19.95 -14.87
CA GLU A 334 2.92 -18.73 -15.25
C GLU A 334 2.16 -18.09 -14.07
N PRO A 335 1.45 -18.85 -13.21
CA PRO A 335 0.73 -18.27 -12.06
C PRO A 335 1.65 -17.52 -11.08
N GLN A 336 2.90 -17.98 -10.90
CA GLN A 336 3.87 -17.30 -10.04
C GLN A 336 4.28 -15.93 -10.59
N ARG A 337 4.41 -15.82 -11.92
CA ARG A 337 4.79 -14.56 -12.58
C ARG A 337 3.63 -13.56 -12.57
N GLN A 338 2.39 -14.02 -12.67
CA GLN A 338 1.21 -13.17 -12.52
C GLN A 338 1.13 -12.60 -11.09
N LEU A 339 1.47 -13.40 -10.07
CA LEU A 339 1.50 -12.94 -8.67
C LEU A 339 2.49 -11.77 -8.44
N LEU A 340 3.65 -11.80 -9.09
CA LEU A 340 4.62 -10.69 -9.02
C LEU A 340 4.03 -9.38 -9.56
N TRP A 341 3.30 -9.44 -10.67
CA TRP A 341 2.64 -8.26 -11.22
C TRP A 341 1.53 -7.73 -10.31
N ILE A 342 0.74 -8.61 -9.68
CA ILE A 342 -0.30 -8.21 -8.73
C ILE A 342 0.32 -7.48 -7.53
N ILE A 343 1.39 -8.02 -6.95
CA ILE A 343 2.10 -7.38 -5.82
C ILE A 343 2.72 -6.05 -6.27
N GLY A 344 3.34 -6.00 -7.45
CA GLY A 344 3.95 -4.79 -8.00
C GLY A 344 2.94 -3.67 -8.27
N ILE A 345 1.83 -3.99 -8.94
CA ILE A 345 0.73 -3.04 -9.23
C ILE A 345 0.07 -2.59 -7.93
N GLY A 346 -0.23 -3.52 -7.02
CA GLY A 346 -0.81 -3.20 -5.72
C GLY A 346 0.06 -2.24 -4.91
N THR A 347 1.36 -2.52 -4.81
CA THR A 347 2.32 -1.65 -4.11
C THR A 347 2.45 -0.29 -4.79
N GLY A 348 2.45 -0.25 -6.13
CA GLY A 348 2.48 0.99 -6.90
C GLY A 348 1.25 1.87 -6.67
N LEU A 349 0.06 1.26 -6.65
CA LEU A 349 -1.20 1.95 -6.32
C LEU A 349 -1.17 2.49 -4.89
N THR A 350 -0.72 1.70 -3.91
CA THR A 350 -0.56 2.18 -2.53
C THR A 350 0.41 3.36 -2.46
N ALA A 351 1.54 3.30 -3.16
CA ALA A 351 2.51 4.40 -3.22
C ALA A 351 1.89 5.68 -3.78
N LEU A 352 1.09 5.57 -4.86
CA LEU A 352 0.39 6.70 -5.46
C LEU A 352 -0.64 7.31 -4.51
N ILE A 353 -1.45 6.48 -3.84
CA ILE A 353 -2.46 6.93 -2.88
C ILE A 353 -1.79 7.62 -1.69
N VAL A 354 -0.76 7.00 -1.11
CA VAL A 354 0.00 7.58 0.02
C VAL A 354 0.68 8.88 -0.40
N ALA A 355 1.26 8.95 -1.61
CA ALA A 355 1.84 10.17 -2.15
C ALA A 355 0.78 11.27 -2.34
N ALA A 356 -0.40 10.94 -2.85
CA ALA A 356 -1.50 11.88 -3.04
C ALA A 356 -1.99 12.43 -1.68
N ILE A 357 -2.24 11.55 -0.71
CA ILE A 357 -2.65 11.93 0.66
C ILE A 357 -1.57 12.77 1.32
N ALA A 358 -0.30 12.35 1.27
CA ALA A 358 0.79 13.08 1.91
C ALA A 358 1.04 14.46 1.25
N SER A 359 0.93 14.56 -0.07
CA SER A 359 1.04 15.84 -0.79
C SER A 359 -0.13 16.77 -0.47
N TRP A 360 -1.35 16.23 -0.38
CA TRP A 360 -2.54 16.96 0.05
C TRP A 360 -2.41 17.48 1.49
N LEU A 361 -2.02 16.61 2.44
CA LEU A 361 -1.84 16.98 3.84
C LEU A 361 -0.74 18.03 3.99
N ALA A 362 0.39 17.86 3.29
CA ALA A 362 1.51 18.79 3.36
C ALA A 362 1.16 20.17 2.80
N LYS A 363 0.42 20.25 1.69
CA LYS A 363 -0.10 21.53 1.19
C LYS A 363 -1.09 22.18 2.15
N ARG A 364 -1.98 21.37 2.75
CA ARG A 364 -3.03 21.87 3.64
C ARG A 364 -2.48 22.42 4.96
N THR A 365 -1.43 21.81 5.49
CA THR A 365 -0.89 22.10 6.84
C THR A 365 0.43 22.86 6.84
N ALA A 366 1.40 22.53 5.98
CA ALA A 366 2.74 23.12 6.04
C ALA A 366 2.85 24.47 5.32
N GLN A 367 2.10 24.66 4.22
CA GLN A 367 2.13 25.90 3.44
C GLN A 367 1.71 27.15 4.25
N PRO A 368 0.61 27.11 5.04
CA PRO A 368 0.21 28.25 5.87
C PRO A 368 1.25 28.59 6.95
N ILE A 369 1.89 27.59 7.55
CA ILE A 369 2.96 27.77 8.54
C ILE A 369 4.17 28.46 7.91
N LEU A 370 4.55 28.06 6.69
CA LEU A 370 5.62 28.72 5.93
C LEU A 370 5.27 30.16 5.54
N ASN A 371 4.01 30.43 5.19
CA ASN A 371 3.56 31.78 4.91
C ASN A 371 3.57 32.66 6.17
N ALA A 372 3.13 32.12 7.30
CA ALA A 372 3.15 32.81 8.59
C ALA A 372 4.57 33.15 9.05
N THR A 373 5.50 32.20 8.95
CA THR A 373 6.93 32.43 9.25
C THR A 373 7.59 33.43 8.29
N ALA A 374 7.24 33.39 7.00
CA ALA A 374 7.70 34.39 6.04
C ALA A 374 7.15 35.79 6.33
N ALA A 375 5.89 35.90 6.75
CA ALA A 375 5.29 37.17 7.16
C ALA A 375 5.95 37.72 8.43
N LEU A 376 6.21 36.87 9.42
CA LEU A 376 6.94 37.24 10.63
C LEU A 376 8.36 37.73 10.32
N THR A 377 9.03 37.11 9.35
CA THR A 377 10.36 37.54 8.89
C THR A 377 10.30 38.92 8.22
N LYS A 378 9.25 39.18 7.42
CA LYS A 378 9.02 40.50 6.80
C LYS A 378 8.70 41.57 7.85
N LEU A 379 7.94 41.23 8.89
CA LEU A 379 7.67 42.11 10.03
C LEU A 379 8.94 42.48 10.78
N ASN A 380 9.81 41.51 11.07
CA ASN A 380 11.13 41.77 11.67
C ASN A 380 12.05 42.61 10.77
N GLN A 381 11.76 42.73 9.47
CA GLN A 381 12.49 43.57 8.51
C GLN A 381 11.86 44.95 8.32
N GLY A 382 10.89 45.34 9.18
CA GLY A 382 10.23 46.65 9.11
C GLY A 382 9.16 46.77 8.03
N LYS A 383 8.74 45.67 7.39
CA LYS A 383 7.66 45.67 6.39
C LYS A 383 6.32 45.38 7.05
N LEU A 384 5.79 46.42 7.71
CA LEU A 384 4.62 46.37 8.58
C LEU A 384 3.29 46.22 7.83
N ASN A 385 3.29 46.42 6.51
CA ASN A 385 2.13 46.21 5.63
C ASN A 385 1.87 44.74 5.26
N THR A 386 2.60 43.78 5.83
CA THR A 386 2.40 42.36 5.51
C THR A 386 1.13 41.86 6.20
N ARG A 387 0.19 41.32 5.43
CA ARG A 387 -1.04 40.70 5.95
C ARG A 387 -1.17 39.25 5.49
N LEU A 388 -1.62 38.39 6.39
CA LEU A 388 -1.94 36.97 6.17
C LEU A 388 -3.45 36.79 6.05
N ASP A 389 -3.86 35.79 5.28
CA ASP A 389 -5.28 35.43 5.10
C ASP A 389 -5.86 34.79 6.39
N THR A 390 -7.00 35.31 6.84
CA THR A 390 -7.71 34.91 8.05
C THR A 390 -8.97 34.07 7.77
N ALA A 391 -9.25 33.72 6.51
CA ALA A 391 -10.47 32.99 6.13
C ALA A 391 -10.56 31.53 6.67
N ARG A 392 -9.58 31.06 7.44
CA ARG A 392 -9.60 29.72 8.06
C ARG A 392 -10.14 29.78 9.49
N GLY A 393 -11.02 28.83 9.81
CA GLY A 393 -11.55 28.63 11.17
C GLY A 393 -10.75 27.63 12.03
N ASP A 394 -9.49 27.35 11.68
CA ASP A 394 -8.58 26.49 12.47
C ASP A 394 -7.55 27.33 13.24
N GLU A 395 -6.69 26.69 14.03
CA GLU A 395 -5.66 27.36 14.85
C GLU A 395 -4.65 28.16 14.01
N LEU A 396 -4.50 27.82 12.72
CA LEU A 396 -3.64 28.56 11.79
C LEU A 396 -4.30 29.86 11.33
N GLY A 397 -5.63 29.92 11.23
CA GLY A 397 -6.38 31.16 11.02
C GLY A 397 -6.25 32.12 12.20
N VAL A 398 -6.32 31.59 13.43
CA VAL A 398 -6.07 32.37 14.66
C VAL A 398 -4.64 32.90 14.70
N LEU A 399 -3.65 32.07 14.34
CA LEU A 399 -2.25 32.50 14.23
C LEU A 399 -2.06 33.62 13.20
N SER A 400 -2.71 33.53 12.03
CA SER A 400 -2.68 34.59 11.01
C SER A 400 -3.28 35.90 11.53
N ALA A 401 -4.39 35.84 12.27
CA ALA A 401 -5.03 37.01 12.86
C ALA A 401 -4.12 37.70 13.89
N ASN A 402 -3.48 36.91 14.77
CA ASN A 402 -2.54 37.43 15.77
C ASN A 402 -1.32 38.11 15.12
N ILE A 403 -0.75 37.51 14.07
CA ILE A 403 0.38 38.11 13.33
C ILE A 403 -0.04 39.42 12.63
N ASN A 404 -1.26 39.49 12.08
CA ASN A 404 -1.79 40.72 11.50
C ASN A 404 -1.97 41.83 12.54
N GLN A 405 -2.44 41.49 13.74
CA GLN A 405 -2.59 42.45 14.84
C GLN A 405 -1.24 43.01 15.31
N ILE A 406 -0.20 42.18 15.39
CA ILE A 406 1.17 42.63 15.67
C ILE A 406 1.67 43.60 14.59
N ALA A 407 1.37 43.31 13.33
CA ALA A 407 1.73 44.17 12.20
C ALA A 407 1.09 45.56 12.31
N GLU A 408 -0.19 45.61 12.68
CA GLU A 408 -0.97 46.83 12.86
C GLU A 408 -0.47 47.67 14.06
N GLN A 409 -0.19 47.03 15.20
CA GLN A 409 0.36 47.72 16.38
C GLN A 409 1.74 48.34 16.09
N LEU A 410 2.60 47.62 15.37
CA LEU A 410 3.91 48.14 14.99
C LEU A 410 3.80 49.29 13.98
N GLU A 411 2.81 49.27 13.09
CA GLU A 411 2.56 50.31 12.08
C GLU A 411 2.17 51.63 12.76
N VAL A 412 1.31 51.57 13.79
CA VAL A 412 0.94 52.71 14.63
C VAL A 412 2.14 53.24 15.41
N LEU A 413 2.91 52.37 16.07
CA LEU A 413 4.09 52.77 16.85
C LEU A 413 5.21 53.39 15.99
N SER A 414 5.32 52.99 14.72
CA SER A 414 6.31 53.56 13.79
C SER A 414 5.94 54.95 13.28
N GLN A 415 4.65 55.32 13.30
CA GLN A 415 4.18 56.62 12.82
C GLN A 415 4.34 57.74 13.87
N GLU A 416 4.45 57.39 15.14
CA GLU A 416 4.53 58.32 16.27
C GLU A 416 5.96 58.81 16.58
N GLN A 417 7.00 58.13 16.08
CA GLN A 417 8.40 58.39 16.45
C GLN A 417 9.16 59.42 15.58
N GLU A 418 8.55 59.99 14.55
CA GLU A 418 9.29 60.82 13.56
C GLU A 418 9.19 62.35 13.77
N LEU A 419 8.40 62.86 14.72
CA LEU A 419 8.10 64.31 14.78
C LEU A 419 8.54 65.09 16.02
N ASP A 420 9.10 64.48 17.08
CA ASP A 420 9.21 65.17 18.38
C ASP A 420 10.61 65.17 19.06
N VAL A 421 11.68 64.80 18.34
CA VAL A 421 13.02 64.60 18.97
C VAL A 421 13.98 65.79 18.83
N GLU A 422 13.75 66.72 17.89
CA GLU A 422 14.73 67.78 17.61
C GLU A 422 14.59 69.02 18.53
N ASP A 423 13.38 69.36 19.00
CA ASP A 423 13.13 70.59 19.78
C ASP A 423 13.36 70.46 21.30
N THR A 424 13.10 69.29 21.92
CA THR A 424 13.21 69.11 23.38
C THR A 424 14.67 69.08 23.88
N ASN A 425 15.61 68.65 23.03
CA ASN A 425 17.03 68.54 23.39
C ASN A 425 17.70 69.91 23.55
N LEU A 426 17.27 70.93 22.78
CA LEU A 426 17.87 72.27 22.81
C LEU A 426 17.50 73.04 24.10
N LEU A 427 16.23 73.04 24.49
CA LEU A 427 15.74 73.68 25.72
C LEU A 427 16.39 73.06 26.97
N THR A 428 16.58 71.74 26.96
CA THR A 428 17.23 71.01 28.05
C THR A 428 18.68 71.45 28.24
N ASP A 429 19.47 71.63 27.17
CA ASP A 429 20.87 72.06 27.27
C ASP A 429 21.02 73.50 27.81
N ILE A 430 20.17 74.44 27.36
CA ILE A 430 20.18 75.84 27.83
C ILE A 430 19.80 75.91 29.32
N THR A 431 18.75 75.17 29.72
CA THR A 431 18.28 75.12 31.12
C THR A 431 19.36 74.58 32.06
N LEU A 432 20.08 73.53 31.65
CA LEU A 432 21.16 72.94 32.42
C LEU A 432 22.36 73.89 32.60
N LYS A 433 22.64 74.77 31.63
CA LYS A 433 23.72 75.77 31.73
C LYS A 433 23.37 76.92 32.67
N ILE A 434 22.14 77.43 32.60
CA ILE A 434 21.69 78.58 33.39
C ILE A 434 21.46 78.19 34.86
N ARG A 435 20.83 77.05 35.15
CA ARG A 435 20.54 76.59 36.53
C ARG A 435 21.76 76.11 37.34
N LYS A 436 22.91 75.86 36.71
CA LYS A 436 24.15 75.47 37.41
C LYS A 436 24.88 76.65 38.05
N ILE A 437 24.49 77.88 37.73
CA ILE A 437 25.15 79.10 38.15
C ILE A 437 24.43 79.66 39.38
N LEU A 438 25.19 80.05 40.39
CA LEU A 438 24.65 80.41 41.72
C LEU A 438 24.70 81.92 42.01
N LYS A 439 25.29 82.72 41.11
CA LYS A 439 25.39 84.17 41.26
C LYS A 439 24.50 84.88 40.23
N PRO A 440 23.61 85.80 40.65
CA PRO A 440 22.70 86.49 39.74
C PRO A 440 23.41 87.13 38.53
N GLU A 441 24.56 87.77 38.74
CA GLU A 441 25.32 88.47 37.69
C GLU A 441 25.81 87.51 36.59
N GLU A 442 26.24 86.30 36.97
CA GLU A 442 26.71 85.28 36.03
C GLU A 442 25.53 84.58 35.31
N ILE A 443 24.36 84.50 35.97
CA ILE A 443 23.12 83.98 35.38
C ILE A 443 22.67 84.88 34.24
N TYR A 444 22.57 86.20 34.47
CA TYR A 444 22.13 87.14 33.42
C TYR A 444 23.06 87.09 32.21
N GLN A 445 24.39 87.12 32.43
CA GLN A 445 25.37 87.16 31.34
C GLN A 445 25.39 85.86 30.52
N THR A 446 25.23 84.71 31.18
CA THR A 446 25.16 83.42 30.48
C THR A 446 23.85 83.29 29.71
N ALA A 447 22.74 83.74 30.30
CA ALA A 447 21.44 83.72 29.66
C ALA A 447 21.40 84.55 28.36
N VAL A 448 21.83 85.81 28.39
CA VAL A 448 21.84 86.66 27.19
C VAL A 448 22.74 86.08 26.09
N LYS A 449 23.84 85.42 26.46
CA LYS A 449 24.79 84.82 25.51
C LYS A 449 24.22 83.58 24.81
N GLU A 450 23.59 82.66 25.56
CA GLU A 450 23.00 81.45 24.99
C GLU A 450 21.77 81.81 24.14
N VAL A 451 20.91 82.71 24.61
CA VAL A 451 19.73 83.18 23.85
C VAL A 451 20.15 83.90 22.57
N HIS A 452 21.17 84.74 22.62
CA HIS A 452 21.73 85.42 21.45
C HIS A 452 22.27 84.43 20.42
N ARG A 453 22.91 83.33 20.85
CA ARG A 453 23.42 82.28 19.95
C ARG A 453 22.29 81.55 19.22
N GLU A 454 21.22 81.19 19.93
CA GLU A 454 20.16 80.35 19.37
C GLU A 454 19.16 81.14 18.52
N ILE A 455 18.76 82.34 18.94
CA ILE A 455 17.79 83.18 18.20
C ILE A 455 18.49 84.01 17.10
N LYS A 456 19.82 84.10 17.12
CA LYS A 456 20.64 84.77 16.09
C LYS A 456 20.16 86.21 15.82
N THR A 457 19.99 86.99 16.88
CA THR A 457 19.62 88.41 16.80
C THR A 457 20.87 89.27 16.89
N ASP A 458 20.76 90.57 16.63
CA ASP A 458 21.92 91.48 16.70
C ASP A 458 22.33 91.78 18.15
N ARG A 459 21.37 91.70 19.08
CA ARG A 459 21.58 91.95 20.50
C ARG A 459 20.55 91.25 21.36
N VAL A 460 20.96 90.80 22.55
CA VAL A 460 20.07 90.36 23.63
C VAL A 460 20.52 91.02 24.93
N ILE A 461 19.58 91.58 25.67
CA ILE A 461 19.81 92.25 26.95
C ILE A 461 18.87 91.72 28.03
N VAL A 462 19.30 91.84 29.28
CA VAL A 462 18.41 91.79 30.45
C VAL A 462 18.28 93.19 31.01
N TYR A 463 17.06 93.69 31.02
CA TYR A 463 16.70 94.98 31.60
C TYR A 463 16.05 94.77 32.97
N ARG A 464 16.76 95.15 34.04
CA ARG A 464 16.26 94.99 35.41
C ARG A 464 15.40 96.19 35.78
N LEU A 465 14.18 95.92 36.20
CA LEU A 465 13.23 96.93 36.64
C LEU A 465 13.48 97.24 38.12
N ASN A 466 13.38 98.52 38.50
CA ASN A 466 13.36 98.95 39.88
C ASN A 466 11.99 99.55 40.19
N SER A 467 11.18 98.81 40.95
CA SER A 467 9.81 99.16 41.32
C SER A 467 9.74 100.46 42.13
N ASP A 468 10.74 100.74 42.96
CA ASP A 468 10.70 101.85 43.92
C ASP A 468 10.98 103.20 43.27
N THR A 469 11.86 103.21 42.26
CA THR A 469 12.27 104.42 41.53
C THR A 469 11.61 104.57 40.16
N LYS A 470 10.72 103.64 39.77
CA LYS A 470 10.08 103.57 38.44
C LYS A 470 11.08 103.81 37.30
N ASN A 471 12.24 103.16 37.39
CA ASN A 471 13.27 103.18 36.35
C ASN A 471 13.89 101.79 36.23
N GLY A 472 14.74 101.57 35.24
CA GLY A 472 15.45 100.31 35.10
C GLY A 472 16.82 100.50 34.50
N VAL A 473 17.64 99.45 34.60
CA VAL A 473 19.02 99.43 34.12
C VAL A 473 19.30 98.13 33.40
N VAL A 474 20.06 98.20 32.31
CA VAL A 474 20.54 97.00 31.61
C VAL A 474 21.66 96.36 32.42
N VAL A 475 21.43 95.14 32.89
CA VAL A 475 22.34 94.40 33.78
C VAL A 475 23.15 93.31 33.07
N ALA A 476 22.74 92.91 31.87
CA ALA A 476 23.50 92.02 31.01
C ALA A 476 23.22 92.34 29.54
N GLU A 477 24.24 92.18 28.70
CA GLU A 477 24.16 92.38 27.26
C GLU A 477 25.06 91.38 26.53
N SER A 478 24.54 90.84 25.43
CA SER A 478 25.31 90.17 24.39
C SER A 478 24.95 90.78 23.04
N LEU A 479 25.96 91.17 22.25
CA LEU A 479 25.76 91.83 20.96
C LEU A 479 26.68 91.25 19.88
N SER A 480 26.25 91.27 18.64
CA SER A 480 27.03 90.88 17.47
C SER A 480 27.13 92.05 16.49
N GLY A 481 28.35 92.55 16.26
CA GLY A 481 28.62 93.75 15.46
C GLY A 481 29.05 94.95 16.29
N ASN A 482 29.18 96.13 15.66
CA ASN A 482 29.70 97.35 16.29
C ASN A 482 28.56 98.35 16.61
N TRP A 483 27.57 97.87 17.36
CA TRP A 483 26.38 98.65 17.76
C TRP A 483 26.60 99.35 19.11
N PRO A 484 25.87 100.44 19.43
CA PRO A 484 26.06 101.18 20.68
C PRO A 484 25.76 100.34 21.92
N GLU A 485 26.72 100.16 22.82
CA GLU A 485 26.57 99.35 24.05
C GLU A 485 25.49 99.92 24.97
N LEU A 486 24.63 99.05 25.51
CA LEU A 486 23.54 99.38 26.43
C LEU A 486 23.85 98.98 27.88
N MET A 487 24.90 98.20 28.14
CA MET A 487 25.30 97.80 29.48
C MET A 487 25.39 98.99 30.44
N GLY A 488 24.67 98.92 31.56
CA GLY A 488 24.67 99.96 32.60
C GLY A 488 23.89 101.24 32.25
N VAL A 489 23.26 101.31 31.06
CA VAL A 489 22.41 102.44 30.68
C VAL A 489 21.11 102.40 31.49
N GLN A 490 20.80 103.50 32.18
CA GLN A 490 19.48 103.73 32.77
C GLN A 490 18.53 104.25 31.70
N ILE A 491 17.45 103.52 31.47
CA ILE A 491 16.44 103.89 30.49
C ILE A 491 15.24 104.44 31.26
N ASP A 492 15.21 105.76 31.45
CA ASP A 492 14.08 106.45 32.06
C ASP A 492 13.13 106.90 30.95
N ASP A 493 12.14 106.05 30.65
CA ASP A 493 11.08 106.38 29.71
C ASP A 493 9.72 106.37 30.43
N PRO A 494 9.12 107.56 30.67
CA PRO A 494 7.80 107.67 31.27
C PRO A 494 6.72 106.92 30.48
N TYR A 495 6.86 106.82 29.15
CA TYR A 495 5.89 106.15 28.29
C TYR A 495 5.86 104.63 28.53
N PHE A 496 7.04 104.01 28.64
CA PHE A 496 7.18 102.59 28.97
C PHE A 496 6.50 102.21 30.30
N TRP A 497 6.68 103.01 31.35
CA TRP A 497 6.08 102.73 32.66
C TRP A 497 4.57 102.93 32.73
N GLU A 498 4.04 103.89 31.98
CA GLU A 498 2.61 104.24 32.01
C GLU A 498 1.76 103.36 31.06
N HIS A 499 2.36 102.76 30.02
CA HIS A 499 1.60 102.04 28.98
C HIS A 499 2.06 100.59 28.71
N HIS A 500 3.26 100.17 29.11
CA HIS A 500 3.80 98.86 28.75
C HIS A 500 4.01 97.91 29.93
N VAL A 501 4.30 98.38 31.14
CA VAL A 501 4.61 97.49 32.28
C VAL A 501 3.41 96.63 32.72
N GLU A 502 2.19 97.15 32.71
CA GLU A 502 0.97 96.38 33.00
C GLU A 502 0.72 95.25 31.97
N ASN A 503 1.10 95.45 30.71
CA ASN A 503 0.92 94.43 29.67
C ASN A 503 1.74 93.17 29.92
N TYR A 504 2.85 93.26 30.67
CA TYR A 504 3.73 92.15 30.96
C TYR A 504 3.36 91.39 32.25
N GLN A 505 2.36 91.86 33.03
CA GLN A 505 1.91 91.21 34.27
C GLN A 505 1.14 89.91 34.00
N ASP A 506 0.43 89.83 32.87
CA ASP A 506 -0.29 88.65 32.39
C ASP A 506 0.60 87.66 31.61
N ASN A 507 1.92 87.71 31.78
CA ASN A 507 2.91 86.92 31.03
C ASN A 507 2.84 87.11 29.50
N ARG A 508 2.29 88.25 29.03
CA ARG A 508 2.12 88.53 27.60
C ARG A 508 3.45 88.96 27.00
N LEU A 509 3.78 88.33 25.88
CA LEU A 509 5.02 88.55 25.16
C LEU A 509 4.81 89.59 24.06
N GLN A 510 5.72 90.56 23.92
CA GLN A 510 5.60 91.60 22.90
C GLN A 510 6.64 91.39 21.81
N ALA A 511 6.17 91.11 20.60
CA ALA A 511 6.98 90.93 19.40
C ALA A 511 6.71 92.08 18.42
N VAL A 512 7.65 93.01 18.30
CA VAL A 512 7.56 94.13 17.36
C VAL A 512 8.49 93.87 16.19
N ALA A 513 7.91 93.67 15.02
CA ALA A 513 8.69 93.37 13.82
C ALA A 513 9.39 94.62 13.26
N ASN A 514 8.74 95.79 13.34
CA ASN A 514 9.26 97.06 12.88
C ASN A 514 8.74 98.22 13.74
N ILE A 515 9.64 98.93 14.43
CA ILE A 515 9.28 100.00 15.39
C ILE A 515 8.60 101.21 14.75
N TYR A 516 8.75 101.43 13.43
CA TYR A 516 8.13 102.56 12.72
C TYR A 516 6.73 102.23 12.17
N LEU A 517 6.37 100.95 12.09
CA LEU A 517 5.14 100.47 11.44
C LEU A 517 4.16 99.81 12.42
N ASP A 518 4.59 99.53 13.65
CA ASP A 518 3.77 98.85 14.65
C ASP A 518 2.61 99.74 15.12
N GLN A 519 1.40 99.19 15.11
CA GLN A 519 0.20 99.94 15.50
C GLN A 519 0.20 100.31 16.99
N ASN A 520 0.91 99.54 17.83
CA ASN A 520 1.01 99.80 19.28
C ASN A 520 2.01 100.91 19.61
N LEU A 521 2.82 101.34 18.64
CA LEU A 521 3.83 102.40 18.82
C LEU A 521 3.49 103.70 18.07
N LYS A 522 2.32 103.77 17.42
CA LYS A 522 1.91 104.91 16.57
C LYS A 522 1.87 106.28 17.26
N ASN A 523 1.74 106.33 18.59
CA ASN A 523 1.65 107.56 19.37
C ASN A 523 2.84 107.72 20.35
N ALA A 524 3.94 106.98 20.12
CA ALA A 524 5.08 106.86 21.04
C ALA A 524 6.37 107.47 20.46
N ASP A 525 6.29 108.68 19.88
CA ASP A 525 7.41 109.30 19.16
C ASP A 525 8.69 109.45 20.00
N SER A 526 8.56 109.74 21.31
CA SER A 526 9.70 109.82 22.24
C SER A 526 10.38 108.46 22.46
N TYR A 527 9.59 107.39 22.53
CA TYR A 527 10.10 106.03 22.71
C TYR A 527 10.73 105.48 21.42
N ILE A 528 10.14 105.76 20.25
CA ILE A 528 10.75 105.42 18.95
C ILE A 528 12.11 106.13 18.79
N GLN A 529 12.23 107.41 19.16
CA GLN A 529 13.52 108.13 19.13
C GLN A 529 14.55 107.52 20.07
N LEU A 530 14.14 107.05 21.25
CA LEU A 530 15.00 106.35 22.19
C LEU A 530 15.51 105.01 21.62
N LEU A 531 14.62 104.21 21.03
CA LEU A 531 14.97 102.94 20.38
C LEU A 531 15.89 103.15 19.16
N ASP A 532 15.64 104.19 18.36
CA ASP A 532 16.46 104.53 17.19
C ASP A 532 17.86 105.03 17.57
N LYS A 533 18.01 105.72 18.72
CA LYS A 533 19.33 106.09 19.28
C LYS A 533 20.23 104.88 19.51
N PHE A 534 19.65 103.72 19.82
CA PHE A 534 20.36 102.46 20.00
C PHE A 534 20.26 101.54 18.77
N ALA A 535 19.88 102.11 17.62
CA ALA A 535 19.74 101.44 16.33
C ALA A 535 18.74 100.28 16.32
N VAL A 536 17.76 100.21 17.22
CA VAL A 536 16.77 99.13 17.26
C VAL A 536 15.77 99.31 16.10
N LYS A 537 15.53 98.26 15.31
CA LYS A 537 14.53 98.27 14.21
C LYS A 537 13.36 97.35 14.48
N GLY A 538 13.56 96.28 15.24
CA GLY A 538 12.53 95.41 15.78
C GLY A 538 13.01 94.77 17.08
N TYR A 539 12.09 94.34 17.93
CA TYR A 539 12.43 93.73 19.21
C TYR A 539 11.46 92.63 19.64
N LEU A 540 11.94 91.75 20.50
CA LEU A 540 11.16 90.74 21.20
C LEU A 540 11.38 90.89 22.70
N ILE A 541 10.30 91.07 23.47
CA ILE A 541 10.36 91.26 24.91
C ILE A 541 9.57 90.15 25.60
N ALA A 542 10.21 89.47 26.54
CA ALA A 542 9.60 88.50 27.44
C ALA A 542 9.86 88.89 28.91
N PRO A 543 8.86 88.80 29.81
CA PRO A 543 9.05 89.10 31.22
C PRO A 543 9.84 88.01 31.93
N ILE A 544 10.75 88.43 32.81
CA ILE A 544 11.38 87.57 33.80
C ILE A 544 10.63 87.80 35.11
N ILE A 545 9.89 86.79 35.55
CA ILE A 545 9.02 86.83 36.72
C ILE A 545 9.70 86.04 37.85
N ILE A 546 9.69 86.60 39.06
CA ILE A 546 10.15 85.95 40.29
C ILE A 546 9.07 86.22 41.35
N GLN A 547 8.54 85.18 42.01
CA GLN A 547 7.48 85.31 43.02
C GLN A 547 6.26 86.11 42.52
N GLU A 548 5.79 85.78 41.31
CA GLU A 548 4.65 86.45 40.63
C GLU A 548 4.81 87.96 40.37
N GLN A 549 6.00 88.53 40.65
CA GLN A 549 6.34 89.91 40.34
C GLN A 549 7.32 89.98 39.16
N ILE A 550 7.11 90.95 38.26
CA ILE A 550 8.03 91.19 37.15
C ILE A 550 9.33 91.75 37.71
N PHE A 551 10.38 90.94 37.64
CA PHE A 551 11.70 91.30 38.15
C PHE A 551 12.53 92.06 37.08
N GLY A 552 12.35 91.70 35.82
CA GLY A 552 13.03 92.33 34.69
C GLY A 552 12.48 91.85 33.36
N LEU A 553 13.06 92.34 32.28
CA LEU A 553 12.69 91.95 30.91
C LEU A 553 13.89 91.35 30.19
N LEU A 554 13.68 90.22 29.54
CA LEU A 554 14.59 89.69 28.54
C LEU A 554 14.21 90.29 27.20
N ILE A 555 15.15 90.99 26.56
CA ILE A 555 14.88 91.73 25.33
C ILE A 555 15.87 91.33 24.26
N ALA A 556 15.38 90.90 23.10
CA ALA A 556 16.18 90.69 21.91
C ALA A 556 15.92 91.81 20.89
N HIS A 557 16.98 92.47 20.43
CA HIS A 557 16.90 93.51 19.40
C HIS A 557 17.42 92.98 18.07
N ASN A 558 16.74 93.39 17.00
CA ASN A 558 17.24 93.35 15.65
C ASN A 558 17.52 94.79 15.22
N CYS A 559 18.78 95.11 14.98
CA CYS A 559 19.28 96.46 14.72
C CYS A 559 19.51 96.71 13.23
N GLN A 560 19.75 95.67 12.44
CA GLN A 560 20.07 95.81 11.02
C GLN A 560 18.80 95.97 10.14
N THR A 561 17.76 95.19 10.40
CA THR A 561 16.49 95.20 9.65
C THR A 561 15.29 94.90 10.56
N SER A 562 14.06 95.16 10.08
CA SER A 562 12.86 94.59 10.68
C SER A 562 12.86 93.06 10.60
N ARG A 563 12.36 92.37 11.64
CA ARG A 563 12.32 90.90 11.73
C ARG A 563 10.91 90.43 12.09
N VAL A 564 10.33 89.52 11.29
CA VAL A 564 9.10 88.83 11.68
C VAL A 564 9.48 87.64 12.55
N TRP A 565 9.10 87.69 13.83
CA TRP A 565 9.39 86.65 14.82
C TRP A 565 8.50 85.42 14.57
N GLN A 566 9.10 84.23 14.48
CA GLN A 566 8.37 82.99 14.25
C GLN A 566 7.82 82.41 15.56
N GLN A 567 6.68 81.71 15.52
CA GLN A 567 6.05 81.17 16.74
C GLN A 567 6.95 80.24 17.57
N PRO A 568 7.80 79.36 16.97
CA PRO A 568 8.78 78.58 17.73
C PRO A 568 9.85 79.44 18.41
N GLU A 569 10.29 80.53 17.77
CA GLU A 569 11.25 81.47 18.37
C GLU A 569 10.64 82.22 19.56
N ILE A 570 9.37 82.63 19.42
CA ILE A 570 8.60 83.28 20.48
C ILE A 570 8.41 82.33 21.67
N ASN A 571 7.97 81.10 21.40
CA ASN A 571 7.73 80.09 22.44
C ASN A 571 9.04 79.72 23.16
N LEU A 572 10.14 79.50 22.41
CA LEU A 572 11.46 79.23 22.98
C LEU A 572 11.97 80.40 23.83
N PHE A 573 11.82 81.64 23.35
CA PHE A 573 12.24 82.84 24.08
C PHE A 573 11.45 83.04 25.37
N GLN A 574 10.14 82.79 25.35
CA GLN A 574 9.30 82.80 26.54
C GLN A 574 9.73 81.74 27.55
N GLN A 575 9.92 80.50 27.10
CA GLN A 575 10.33 79.40 27.96
C GLN A 575 11.69 79.69 28.60
N ILE A 576 12.64 80.26 27.88
CA ILE A 576 13.95 80.64 28.44
C ILE A 576 13.80 81.78 29.46
N ALA A 577 12.98 82.81 29.21
CA ALA A 577 12.72 83.88 30.18
C ALA A 577 12.15 83.34 31.51
N THR A 578 11.23 82.38 31.44
CA THR A 578 10.71 81.67 32.62
C THR A 578 11.82 80.88 33.33
N GLN A 579 12.67 80.15 32.59
CA GLN A 579 13.78 79.41 33.19
C GLN A 579 14.83 80.31 33.86
N ILE A 580 15.07 81.50 33.33
CA ILE A 580 15.92 82.51 33.96
C ILE A 580 15.29 82.99 35.28
N GLY A 581 13.97 83.24 35.31
CA GLY A 581 13.23 83.57 36.52
C GLY A 581 13.44 82.51 37.62
N TYR A 582 13.24 81.23 37.28
CA TYR A 582 13.49 80.12 38.22
C TYR A 582 14.94 80.03 38.69
N ALA A 583 15.92 80.24 37.80
CA ALA A 583 17.34 80.20 38.17
C ALA A 583 17.74 81.35 39.11
N LEU A 584 17.17 82.55 38.90
CA LEU A 584 17.38 83.70 39.77
C LEU A 584 16.69 83.55 41.11
N GLU A 585 15.48 82.99 41.13
CA GLU A 585 14.77 82.63 42.35
C GLU A 585 15.60 81.63 43.17
N GLN A 586 16.14 80.60 42.52
CA GLN A 586 17.03 79.63 43.15
C GLN A 586 18.31 80.28 43.72
N ALA A 587 18.94 81.20 42.98
CA ALA A 587 20.13 81.92 43.45
C ALA A 587 19.82 82.82 44.65
N LYS A 588 18.69 83.54 44.63
CA LYS A 588 18.22 84.40 45.73
C LYS A 588 17.86 83.57 46.97
N LEU A 589 17.22 82.41 46.79
CA LEU A 589 16.91 81.47 47.87
C LEU A 589 18.19 80.90 48.50
N LEU A 590 19.22 80.61 47.69
CA LEU A 590 20.52 80.11 48.17
C LEU A 590 21.35 81.19 48.89
N GLU A 591 21.30 82.44 48.43
CA GLU A 591 21.87 83.58 49.17
C GLU A 591 21.16 83.81 50.51
N GLN A 592 19.83 83.69 50.55
CA GLN A 592 19.05 83.71 51.78
C GLN A 592 19.39 82.53 52.71
N ILE A 593 19.63 81.33 52.18
CA ILE A 593 20.03 80.14 52.96
C ILE A 593 21.45 80.31 53.55
N GLU A 594 22.38 80.96 52.85
CA GLU A 594 23.71 81.27 53.39
C GLU A 594 23.68 82.39 54.44
N GLN A 595 22.85 83.43 54.26
CA GLN A 595 22.66 84.50 55.24
C GLN A 595 21.87 84.05 56.48
N THR A 596 20.97 83.07 56.35
CA THR A 596 20.13 82.52 57.44
C THR A 596 20.86 81.44 58.26
N LYS A 597 22.11 81.09 57.90
CA LYS A 597 22.91 80.10 58.64
C LYS A 597 23.57 80.65 59.90
N ASN A 598 23.50 81.97 60.14
CA ASN A 598 23.87 82.60 61.40
C ASN A 598 22.68 83.42 61.92
N VAL A 599 22.27 83.14 63.16
CA VAL A 599 21.14 83.71 63.90
C VAL A 599 19.84 82.88 63.82
N VAL A 600 19.76 81.91 64.72
CA VAL A 600 18.50 81.36 65.24
C VAL A 600 17.92 82.40 66.20
N LEU A 601 16.65 82.83 65.98
CA LEU A 601 15.57 82.99 66.98
C LEU A 601 14.41 83.91 66.48
N LYS A 602 13.23 83.31 66.30
CA LYS A 602 11.82 83.80 66.46
C LYS A 602 11.15 84.81 65.50
N GLY A 603 9.90 84.46 65.14
CA GLY A 603 8.75 85.31 64.75
C GLY A 603 8.12 84.87 63.41
N SER A 604 7.04 84.07 63.34
CA SER A 604 5.59 84.33 63.57
C SER A 604 4.85 84.98 62.38
N ASP A 605 3.78 84.28 61.97
CA ASP A 605 2.57 84.66 61.21
C ASP A 605 2.59 84.65 59.66
N ASP A 606 2.04 83.57 59.08
CA ASP A 606 1.07 83.53 57.95
C ASP A 606 0.66 82.07 57.62
N GLU A 607 0.01 81.36 58.57
CA GLU A 607 -0.35 79.91 58.43
C GLU A 607 -1.87 79.65 58.27
N GLN A 608 -2.70 80.69 58.24
CA GLN A 608 -4.16 80.54 58.31
C GLN A 608 -4.86 80.60 56.94
N GLN A 609 -4.32 81.33 55.95
CA GLN A 609 -5.01 81.60 54.69
C GLN A 609 -4.74 80.55 53.60
N GLU A 610 -3.56 79.91 53.61
CA GLU A 610 -3.21 78.83 52.67
C GLU A 610 -3.99 77.54 52.97
N LYS A 611 -4.36 77.35 54.25
CA LYS A 611 -5.09 76.17 54.73
C LYS A 611 -6.55 76.10 54.28
N GLU A 612 -7.22 77.25 54.13
CA GLU A 612 -8.63 77.31 53.73
C GLU A 612 -8.81 77.05 52.22
N VAL A 613 -7.89 77.55 51.37
CA VAL A 613 -7.90 77.29 49.91
C VAL A 613 -7.57 75.83 49.60
N LEU A 614 -6.58 75.25 50.27
CA LEU A 614 -6.24 73.82 50.16
C LEU A 614 -7.39 72.91 50.61
N GLN A 615 -8.12 73.27 51.67
CA GLN A 615 -9.29 72.50 52.11
C GLN A 615 -10.44 72.54 51.09
N GLN A 616 -10.65 73.67 50.44
CA GLN A 616 -11.73 73.80 49.45
C GLN A 616 -11.42 73.05 48.16
N GLN A 617 -10.20 73.14 47.64
CA GLN A 617 -9.75 72.35 46.48
C GLN A 617 -9.74 70.85 46.76
N LEU A 618 -9.43 70.44 48.00
CA LEU A 618 -9.51 69.04 48.41
C LEU A 618 -10.95 68.53 48.46
N LEU A 619 -11.91 69.35 48.92
CA LEU A 619 -13.32 68.98 48.94
C LEU A 619 -13.90 68.81 47.53
N GLU A 620 -13.50 69.67 46.59
CA GLU A 620 -13.93 69.60 45.20
C GLU A 620 -13.35 68.34 44.51
N LEU A 621 -12.06 68.07 44.71
CA LEU A 621 -11.44 66.82 44.26
C LEU A 621 -12.09 65.57 44.90
N LEU A 622 -12.51 65.65 46.16
CA LEU A 622 -13.22 64.53 46.83
C LEU A 622 -14.60 64.27 46.22
N ASP A 623 -15.32 65.31 45.79
CA ASP A 623 -16.62 65.19 45.09
C ASP A 623 -16.43 64.53 43.71
N ASP A 624 -15.40 64.93 42.97
CA ASP A 624 -15.04 64.32 41.68
C ASP A 624 -14.63 62.84 41.85
N ILE A 625 -13.94 62.51 42.94
CA ILE A 625 -13.58 61.13 43.32
C ILE A 625 -14.83 60.32 43.68
N GLU A 626 -15.82 60.91 44.35
CA GLU A 626 -17.07 60.25 44.71
C GLU A 626 -17.87 59.83 43.46
N GLY A 627 -17.89 60.68 42.43
CA GLY A 627 -18.47 60.35 41.13
C GLY A 627 -17.81 59.13 40.44
N ALA A 628 -16.48 59.07 40.43
CA ALA A 628 -15.77 57.90 39.88
C ALA A 628 -15.94 56.64 40.75
N ALA A 629 -15.97 56.79 42.07
CA ALA A 629 -16.13 55.68 43.02
C ALA A 629 -17.52 55.02 42.93
N THR A 630 -18.55 55.77 42.48
CA THR A 630 -19.90 55.24 42.23
C THR A 630 -20.07 54.60 40.84
N GLY A 631 -19.01 54.59 40.02
CA GLY A 631 -18.98 53.93 38.72
C GLY A 631 -19.17 54.87 37.52
N ASP A 632 -19.24 56.20 37.73
CA ASP A 632 -19.24 57.17 36.63
C ASP A 632 -17.80 57.52 36.21
N LEU A 633 -17.29 56.81 35.19
CA LEU A 633 -15.95 57.00 34.65
C LEU A 633 -15.89 58.13 33.59
N THR A 634 -16.98 58.89 33.43
CA THR A 634 -17.01 60.11 32.61
C THR A 634 -16.61 61.36 33.39
N VAL A 635 -16.57 61.28 34.73
CA VAL A 635 -16.16 62.37 35.62
C VAL A 635 -14.68 62.71 35.40
N ARG A 636 -14.34 63.99 35.51
CA ARG A 636 -12.98 64.53 35.40
C ARG A 636 -12.79 65.58 36.47
N ALA A 637 -11.68 65.47 37.20
CA ALA A 637 -11.29 66.47 38.19
C ALA A 637 -10.61 67.66 37.52
N ASP A 638 -10.92 68.88 37.97
CA ASP A 638 -10.34 70.11 37.43
C ASP A 638 -8.86 70.26 37.83
N VAL A 639 -8.00 70.46 36.83
CA VAL A 639 -6.54 70.52 37.00
C VAL A 639 -6.12 71.97 37.28
N THR A 640 -5.88 72.28 38.56
CA THR A 640 -5.46 73.61 39.02
C THR A 640 -3.94 73.67 39.32
N ALA A 641 -3.37 74.85 39.55
CA ALA A 641 -1.94 74.97 39.89
C ALA A 641 -1.68 74.54 41.34
N GLY A 642 -0.61 73.78 41.58
CA GLY A 642 -0.19 73.35 42.93
C GLY A 642 -0.26 71.83 43.15
N GLU A 643 -0.07 71.42 44.41
CA GLU A 643 0.04 70.01 44.80
C GLU A 643 -1.27 69.23 44.54
N ILE A 644 -2.43 69.86 44.71
CA ILE A 644 -3.76 69.25 44.47
C ILE A 644 -4.04 69.01 42.98
N GLY A 645 -3.63 69.92 42.10
CA GLY A 645 -3.79 69.72 40.65
C GLY A 645 -2.97 68.57 40.09
N THR A 646 -1.79 68.30 40.68
CA THR A 646 -1.01 67.09 40.33
C THR A 646 -1.76 65.81 40.71
N VAL A 647 -2.48 65.81 41.84
CA VAL A 647 -3.31 64.68 42.26
C VAL A 647 -4.55 64.53 41.36
N ALA A 648 -5.16 65.64 40.93
CA ALA A 648 -6.27 65.64 39.96
C ALA A 648 -5.85 65.03 38.61
N ASP A 649 -4.64 65.34 38.12
CA ASP A 649 -4.08 64.75 36.89
C ASP A 649 -3.83 63.23 37.01
N PHE A 650 -3.26 62.79 38.14
CA PHE A 650 -3.10 61.36 38.43
C PHE A 650 -4.45 60.64 38.55
N PHE A 651 -5.43 61.27 39.19
CA PHE A 651 -6.79 60.75 39.29
C PHE A 651 -7.44 60.61 37.91
N ASN A 652 -7.38 61.64 37.06
CA ASN A 652 -7.90 61.60 35.69
C ASN A 652 -7.25 60.48 34.86
N SER A 653 -5.93 60.28 35.00
CA SER A 653 -5.20 59.19 34.33
C SER A 653 -5.65 57.80 34.81
N ILE A 654 -5.95 57.64 36.10
CA ILE A 654 -6.49 56.40 36.68
C ILE A 654 -7.90 56.16 36.16
N VAL A 655 -8.78 57.17 36.16
CA VAL A 655 -10.16 57.06 35.66
C VAL A 655 -10.17 56.72 34.16
N GLU A 656 -9.27 57.30 33.37
CA GLU A 656 -9.11 56.97 31.95
C GLU A 656 -8.64 55.52 31.74
N SER A 657 -7.62 55.08 32.50
CA SER A 657 -7.17 53.69 32.47
C SER A 657 -8.28 52.70 32.87
N LEU A 658 -9.07 53.03 33.89
CA LEU A 658 -10.21 52.23 34.33
C LEU A 658 -11.32 52.20 33.26
N ARG A 659 -11.60 53.33 32.61
CA ARG A 659 -12.56 53.43 31.51
C ARG A 659 -12.16 52.54 30.33
N ASP A 660 -10.88 52.53 29.98
CA ASP A 660 -10.34 51.67 28.91
C ASP A 660 -10.45 50.19 29.28
N ILE A 661 -10.10 49.82 30.51
CA ILE A 661 -10.25 48.44 31.02
C ILE A 661 -11.71 48.00 30.97
N VAL A 662 -12.64 48.81 31.50
CA VAL A 662 -14.08 48.51 31.50
C VAL A 662 -14.62 48.37 30.07
N THR A 663 -14.16 49.23 29.14
CA THR A 663 -14.54 49.16 27.73
C THR A 663 -14.03 47.88 27.06
N GLN A 664 -12.77 47.51 27.29
CA GLN A 664 -12.18 46.27 26.78
C GLN A 664 -12.87 45.03 27.36
N VAL A 665 -13.20 45.03 28.66
CA VAL A 665 -13.94 43.94 29.30
C VAL A 665 -15.35 43.81 28.72
N LYS A 666 -16.06 44.91 28.47
CA LYS A 666 -17.39 44.91 27.85
C LYS A 666 -17.37 44.35 26.42
N GLN A 667 -16.35 44.72 25.64
CA GLN A 667 -16.14 44.18 24.29
C GLN A 667 -15.79 42.68 24.34
N ALA A 668 -14.87 42.27 25.20
CA ALA A 668 -14.48 40.87 25.36
C ALA A 668 -15.65 39.99 25.81
N ALA A 669 -16.47 40.45 26.77
CA ALA A 669 -17.68 39.76 27.20
C ALA A 669 -18.69 39.58 26.04
N THR A 670 -18.85 40.60 25.18
CA THR A 670 -19.72 40.51 24.00
C THR A 670 -19.21 39.49 22.97
N GLN A 671 -17.90 39.48 22.72
CA GLN A 671 -17.26 38.51 21.81
C GLN A 671 -17.37 37.07 22.32
N VAL A 672 -17.15 36.86 23.63
CA VAL A 672 -17.34 35.55 24.28
C VAL A 672 -18.77 35.07 24.12
N ASN A 673 -19.77 35.93 24.35
CA ASN A 673 -21.18 35.56 24.25
C ASN A 673 -21.57 35.16 22.81
N SER A 674 -21.06 35.87 21.80
CA SER A 674 -21.27 35.52 20.38
C SER A 674 -20.59 34.20 20.00
N ALA A 675 -19.37 33.95 20.48
CA ALA A 675 -18.64 32.70 20.22
C ALA A 675 -19.35 31.49 20.85
N ILE A 676 -19.90 31.66 22.05
CA ILE A 676 -20.64 30.59 22.74
C ILE A 676 -21.92 30.22 21.97
N GLY A 677 -22.68 31.20 21.47
CA GLY A 677 -23.88 30.92 20.68
C GLY A 677 -23.61 30.11 19.40
N SER A 678 -22.49 30.39 18.71
CA SER A 678 -22.08 29.60 17.54
C SER A 678 -21.63 28.18 17.92
N ASN A 679 -20.95 28.02 19.07
CA ASN A 679 -20.50 26.72 19.55
C ASN A 679 -21.67 25.84 20.02
N GLU A 680 -22.69 26.42 20.64
CA GLU A 680 -23.87 25.68 21.10
C GLU A 680 -24.57 24.96 19.93
N GLY A 681 -24.78 25.66 18.80
CA GLY A 681 -25.38 25.08 17.60
C GLY A 681 -24.55 23.93 17.02
N ALA A 682 -23.23 24.10 16.92
CA ALA A 682 -22.32 23.07 16.41
C ALA A 682 -22.27 21.82 17.30
N ILE A 683 -22.26 21.99 18.62
CA ILE A 683 -22.23 20.89 19.59
C ILE A 683 -23.56 20.12 19.60
N ARG A 684 -24.69 20.83 19.47
CA ARG A 684 -26.01 20.19 19.37
C ARG A 684 -26.13 19.35 18.09
N GLN A 685 -25.65 19.87 16.96
CA GLN A 685 -25.57 19.11 15.71
C GLN A 685 -24.67 17.88 15.85
N LEU A 686 -23.50 18.02 16.50
CA LEU A 686 -22.61 16.88 16.76
C LEU A 686 -23.28 15.78 17.59
N ALA A 687 -24.08 16.14 18.59
CA ALA A 687 -24.84 15.19 19.40
C ALA A 687 -25.87 14.41 18.57
N GLU A 688 -26.58 15.09 17.67
CA GLU A 688 -27.59 14.51 16.77
C GLU A 688 -26.96 13.61 15.70
N GLU A 689 -25.85 14.04 15.10
CA GLU A 689 -25.07 13.24 14.14
C GLU A 689 -24.51 11.98 14.79
N ALA A 690 -24.01 12.08 16.03
CA ALA A 690 -23.51 10.92 16.78
C ALA A 690 -24.64 9.91 17.09
N LEU A 691 -25.84 10.38 17.41
CA LEU A 691 -27.01 9.51 17.63
C LEU A 691 -27.46 8.81 16.33
N THR A 692 -27.44 9.56 15.22
CA THR A 692 -27.74 9.03 13.89
C THR A 692 -26.71 7.97 13.49
N GLN A 693 -25.43 8.22 13.76
CA GLN A 693 -24.35 7.25 13.54
C GLN A 693 -24.54 5.97 14.35
N ALA A 694 -24.91 6.09 15.63
CA ALA A 694 -25.21 4.92 16.48
C ALA A 694 -26.35 4.08 15.90
N THR A 695 -27.38 4.73 15.34
CA THR A 695 -28.50 4.05 14.69
C THR A 695 -28.05 3.31 13.41
N GLN A 696 -27.22 3.94 12.59
CA GLN A 696 -26.68 3.33 11.36
C GLN A 696 -25.77 2.13 11.66
N ILE A 697 -25.06 2.17 12.78
CA ILE A 697 -24.23 1.06 13.25
C ILE A 697 -25.09 -0.16 13.62
N ASN A 698 -26.25 0.03 14.23
CA ASN A 698 -27.18 -1.07 14.49
C ASN A 698 -27.65 -1.75 13.19
N CYS A 699 -28.00 -0.97 12.16
CA CYS A 699 -28.31 -1.53 10.83
C CYS A 699 -27.14 -2.31 10.24
N THR A 700 -25.91 -1.86 10.47
CA THR A 700 -24.69 -2.54 10.01
C THR A 700 -24.46 -3.85 10.77
N LEU A 701 -24.72 -3.86 12.09
CA LEU A 701 -24.66 -5.06 12.93
C LEU A 701 -25.66 -6.11 12.47
N ASP A 702 -26.90 -5.71 12.13
CA ASP A 702 -27.91 -6.62 11.59
C ASP A 702 -27.48 -7.23 10.26
N ALA A 703 -26.86 -6.44 9.37
CA ALA A 703 -26.33 -6.93 8.11
C ALA A 703 -25.19 -7.95 8.31
N VAL A 704 -24.32 -7.72 9.30
CA VAL A 704 -23.23 -8.65 9.66
C VAL A 704 -23.75 -9.94 10.29
N ASP A 705 -24.80 -9.86 11.11
CA ASP A 705 -25.49 -11.05 11.64
C ASP A 705 -26.11 -11.89 10.51
N GLN A 706 -26.78 -11.23 9.57
CA GLN A 706 -27.35 -11.90 8.39
C GLN A 706 -26.26 -12.53 7.50
N MET A 707 -25.11 -11.87 7.34
CA MET A 707 -23.95 -12.41 6.65
C MET A 707 -23.44 -13.68 7.34
N THR A 708 -23.35 -13.66 8.68
CA THR A 708 -22.91 -14.83 9.47
C THR A 708 -23.86 -16.01 9.29
N LYS A 709 -25.18 -15.78 9.34
CA LYS A 709 -26.19 -16.81 9.06
C LYS A 709 -26.07 -17.38 7.64
N SER A 710 -25.84 -16.51 6.64
CA SER A 710 -25.64 -16.96 5.26
C SER A 710 -24.37 -17.81 5.12
N MET A 711 -23.30 -17.47 5.83
CA MET A 711 -22.07 -18.27 5.82
C MET A 711 -22.27 -19.64 6.46
N GLN A 712 -23.06 -19.72 7.53
CA GLN A 712 -23.43 -21.02 8.11
C GLN A 712 -24.20 -21.90 7.12
N ALA A 713 -25.14 -21.32 6.35
CA ALA A 713 -25.88 -22.05 5.33
C ALA A 713 -24.98 -22.51 4.16
N VAL A 714 -23.96 -21.71 3.79
CA VAL A 714 -22.95 -22.11 2.80
C VAL A 714 -22.11 -23.28 3.33
N ALA A 715 -21.70 -23.25 4.60
CA ALA A 715 -20.95 -24.35 5.21
C ALA A 715 -21.75 -25.67 5.20
N GLU A 716 -23.04 -25.61 5.58
CA GLU A 716 -23.94 -26.78 5.53
C GLU A 716 -24.13 -27.31 4.11
N SER A 717 -24.29 -26.41 3.14
CA SER A 717 -24.41 -26.79 1.72
C SER A 717 -23.13 -27.46 1.20
N ALA A 718 -21.97 -26.95 1.62
CA ALA A 718 -20.67 -27.51 1.28
C ALA A 718 -20.51 -28.92 1.88
N GLU A 719 -20.85 -29.12 3.15
CA GLU A 719 -20.83 -30.43 3.81
C GLU A 719 -21.72 -31.46 3.09
N LYS A 720 -22.93 -31.05 2.70
CA LYS A 720 -23.84 -31.91 1.93
C LYS A 720 -23.28 -32.24 0.54
N ALA A 721 -22.60 -31.29 -0.11
CA ALA A 721 -21.94 -31.53 -1.39
C ALA A 721 -20.76 -32.51 -1.27
N ALA A 722 -19.94 -32.41 -0.21
CA ALA A 722 -18.89 -33.38 0.07
C ALA A 722 -19.46 -34.78 0.28
N PHE A 723 -20.54 -34.92 1.05
CA PHE A 723 -21.20 -36.21 1.26
C PHE A 723 -21.65 -36.83 -0.08
N ILE A 724 -22.33 -36.05 -0.93
CA ILE A 724 -22.80 -36.52 -2.24
C ILE A 724 -21.62 -36.89 -3.16
N ALA A 725 -20.55 -36.10 -3.18
CA ALA A 725 -19.37 -36.38 -3.99
C ALA A 725 -18.67 -37.68 -3.56
N ASN A 726 -18.57 -37.91 -2.25
CA ASN A 726 -18.00 -39.13 -1.67
C ASN A 726 -18.88 -40.35 -1.96
N ASP A 727 -20.20 -40.24 -1.82
CA ASP A 727 -21.15 -41.30 -2.17
C ASP A 727 -21.07 -41.65 -3.67
N ALA A 728 -20.99 -40.64 -4.54
CA ALA A 728 -20.77 -40.84 -5.97
C ALA A 728 -19.44 -41.55 -6.27
N ALA A 729 -18.35 -41.17 -5.58
CA ALA A 729 -17.05 -41.84 -5.70
C ALA A 729 -17.09 -43.30 -5.25
N HIS A 730 -17.81 -43.57 -4.14
CA HIS A 730 -18.01 -44.92 -3.63
C HIS A 730 -18.78 -45.79 -4.63
N ASN A 731 -19.92 -45.28 -5.13
CA ASN A 731 -20.76 -45.96 -6.11
C ASN A 731 -20.02 -46.20 -7.43
N ALA A 732 -19.21 -45.24 -7.89
CA ALA A 732 -18.36 -45.40 -9.07
C ALA A 732 -17.29 -46.48 -8.86
N THR A 733 -16.70 -46.56 -7.67
CA THR A 733 -15.71 -47.60 -7.32
C THR A 733 -16.35 -48.99 -7.29
N GLN A 734 -17.51 -49.13 -6.63
CA GLN A 734 -18.26 -50.39 -6.62
C GLN A 734 -18.69 -50.81 -8.03
N SER A 735 -19.17 -49.87 -8.84
CA SER A 735 -19.52 -50.11 -10.24
C SER A 735 -18.30 -50.51 -11.06
N GLY A 736 -17.13 -49.91 -10.79
CA GLY A 736 -15.87 -50.30 -11.41
C GLY A 736 -15.50 -51.75 -11.14
N HIS A 737 -15.65 -52.21 -9.89
CA HIS A 737 -15.45 -53.63 -9.54
C HIS A 737 -16.47 -54.56 -10.23
N ALA A 738 -17.73 -54.15 -10.33
CA ALA A 738 -18.74 -54.92 -11.06
C ALA A 738 -18.40 -55.01 -12.57
N MET A 739 -17.86 -53.94 -13.16
CA MET A 739 -17.37 -53.95 -14.53
C MET A 739 -16.16 -54.87 -14.69
N ASP A 740 -15.19 -54.84 -13.77
CA ASP A 740 -14.04 -55.76 -13.78
C ASP A 740 -14.48 -57.23 -13.77
N LEU A 741 -15.45 -57.58 -12.92
CA LEU A 741 -16.02 -58.91 -12.88
C LEU A 741 -16.76 -59.26 -14.18
N THR A 742 -17.43 -58.28 -14.80
CA THR A 742 -18.10 -58.45 -16.09
C THR A 742 -17.09 -58.73 -17.20
N VAL A 743 -15.99 -57.98 -17.27
CA VAL A 743 -14.88 -58.26 -18.22
C VAL A 743 -14.34 -59.67 -18.01
N GLN A 744 -14.11 -60.09 -16.77
CA GLN A 744 -13.63 -61.44 -16.45
C GLN A 744 -14.61 -62.52 -16.94
N ASN A 745 -15.91 -62.33 -16.71
CA ASN A 745 -16.95 -63.26 -17.18
C ASN A 745 -17.03 -63.32 -18.71
N ILE A 746 -16.89 -62.19 -19.40
CA ILE A 746 -16.86 -62.12 -20.86
C ILE A 746 -15.62 -62.84 -21.42
N LEU A 747 -14.46 -62.69 -20.78
CA LEU A 747 -13.25 -63.43 -21.15
C LEU A 747 -13.40 -64.94 -20.97
N SER A 748 -14.02 -65.39 -19.87
CA SER A 748 -14.33 -66.81 -19.65
C SER A 748 -15.36 -67.34 -20.65
N MET A 749 -16.34 -66.51 -21.02
CA MET A 749 -17.30 -66.84 -22.08
C MET A 749 -16.59 -66.98 -23.44
N ARG A 750 -15.65 -66.09 -23.76
CA ARG A 750 -14.82 -66.18 -24.96
C ARG A 750 -14.07 -67.51 -25.05
N GLU A 751 -13.48 -67.95 -23.94
CA GLU A 751 -12.79 -69.23 -23.84
C GLU A 751 -13.75 -70.41 -24.05
N THR A 752 -14.92 -70.37 -23.40
CA THR A 752 -15.94 -71.42 -23.52
C THR A 752 -16.47 -71.53 -24.96
N VAL A 753 -16.72 -70.40 -25.62
CA VAL A 753 -17.13 -70.33 -27.04
C VAL A 753 -16.04 -70.91 -27.94
N ALA A 754 -14.77 -70.56 -27.71
CA ALA A 754 -13.65 -71.08 -28.49
C ALA A 754 -13.47 -72.60 -28.33
N GLU A 755 -13.56 -73.14 -27.11
CA GLU A 755 -13.49 -74.58 -26.87
C GLU A 755 -14.71 -75.32 -27.43
N THR A 756 -15.90 -74.71 -27.41
CA THR A 756 -17.10 -75.28 -28.03
C THR A 756 -16.95 -75.33 -29.55
N ALA A 757 -16.48 -74.25 -30.19
CA ALA A 757 -16.19 -74.22 -31.62
C ALA A 757 -15.21 -75.33 -32.03
N LYS A 758 -14.16 -75.56 -31.22
CA LYS A 758 -13.19 -76.64 -31.43
C LYS A 758 -13.83 -78.03 -31.35
N LYS A 759 -14.72 -78.28 -30.39
CA LYS A 759 -15.44 -79.56 -30.25
C LYS A 759 -16.40 -79.80 -31.43
N VAL A 760 -17.14 -78.78 -31.86
CA VAL A 760 -18.05 -78.86 -33.01
C VAL A 760 -17.26 -79.09 -34.31
N LYS A 761 -16.11 -78.44 -34.47
CA LYS A 761 -15.23 -78.68 -35.61
C LYS A 761 -14.75 -80.13 -35.68
N ARG A 762 -14.33 -80.71 -34.55
CA ARG A 762 -13.97 -82.14 -34.46
C ARG A 762 -15.15 -83.07 -34.79
N LEU A 763 -16.37 -82.67 -34.40
CA LEU A 763 -17.58 -83.41 -34.78
C LEU A 763 -17.78 -83.38 -36.30
N GLY A 764 -17.62 -82.21 -36.93
CA GLY A 764 -17.66 -82.08 -38.40
C GLY A 764 -16.62 -82.97 -39.11
N GLU A 765 -15.38 -83.00 -38.61
CA GLU A 765 -14.31 -83.88 -39.12
C GLU A 765 -14.67 -85.38 -38.97
N SER A 766 -15.27 -85.76 -37.84
CA SER A 766 -15.71 -87.14 -37.58
C SER A 766 -16.87 -87.52 -38.51
N SER A 767 -17.82 -86.62 -38.75
CA SER A 767 -18.92 -86.83 -39.70
C SER A 767 -18.42 -86.96 -41.14
N GLN A 768 -17.35 -86.27 -41.53
CA GLN A 768 -16.70 -86.49 -42.83
C GLN A 768 -16.04 -87.88 -42.93
N GLN A 769 -15.43 -88.37 -41.85
CA GLN A 769 -14.89 -89.73 -41.82
C GLN A 769 -16.00 -90.78 -41.95
N ILE A 770 -17.12 -90.60 -41.25
CA ILE A 770 -18.29 -91.49 -41.34
C ILE A 770 -18.84 -91.49 -42.77
N SER A 771 -19.01 -90.31 -43.39
CA SER A 771 -19.47 -90.20 -44.79
C SER A 771 -18.59 -90.99 -45.75
N ARG A 772 -17.25 -90.92 -45.61
CA ARG A 772 -16.32 -91.72 -46.43
C ARG A 772 -16.49 -93.23 -46.24
N VAL A 773 -16.68 -93.67 -44.99
CA VAL A 773 -16.88 -95.10 -44.67
C VAL A 773 -18.22 -95.58 -45.21
N VAL A 774 -19.29 -94.82 -45.03
CA VAL A 774 -20.64 -95.15 -45.51
C VAL A 774 -20.67 -95.24 -47.04
N SER A 775 -20.01 -94.31 -47.73
CA SER A 775 -19.86 -94.34 -49.20
C SER A 775 -19.13 -95.61 -49.67
N LEU A 776 -18.07 -96.03 -48.96
CA LEU A 776 -17.36 -97.28 -49.24
C LEU A 776 -18.24 -98.52 -48.99
N ILE A 777 -19.01 -98.55 -47.90
CA ILE A 777 -19.93 -99.66 -47.62
C ILE A 777 -21.01 -99.75 -48.70
N ASN A 778 -21.54 -98.61 -49.16
CA ASN A 778 -22.50 -98.58 -50.27
C ASN A 778 -21.89 -99.17 -51.56
N GLN A 779 -20.64 -98.80 -51.88
CA GLN A 779 -19.91 -99.39 -53.02
C GLN A 779 -19.73 -100.91 -52.88
N ILE A 780 -19.37 -101.39 -51.68
CA ILE A 780 -19.25 -102.82 -51.39
C ILE A 780 -20.60 -103.52 -51.50
N ALA A 781 -21.69 -102.91 -51.02
CA ALA A 781 -23.03 -103.46 -51.10
C ALA A 781 -23.49 -103.59 -52.57
N ILE A 782 -23.28 -102.57 -53.39
CA ILE A 782 -23.55 -102.62 -54.84
C ILE A 782 -22.71 -103.71 -55.52
N GLN A 783 -21.43 -103.82 -55.18
CA GLN A 783 -20.54 -104.85 -55.74
C GLN A 783 -20.92 -106.27 -55.28
N THR A 784 -21.33 -106.43 -54.03
CA THR A 784 -21.79 -107.71 -53.46
C THR A 784 -23.09 -108.14 -54.11
N ASN A 785 -24.02 -107.21 -54.36
CA ASN A 785 -25.25 -107.49 -55.12
C ASN A 785 -24.91 -107.97 -56.54
N LEU A 786 -23.95 -107.34 -57.22
CA LEU A 786 -23.53 -107.73 -58.56
C LEU A 786 -22.86 -109.13 -58.57
N LEU A 787 -22.01 -109.42 -57.59
CA LEU A 787 -21.39 -110.74 -57.41
C LEU A 787 -22.44 -111.82 -57.10
N ALA A 788 -23.42 -111.49 -56.26
CA ALA A 788 -24.54 -112.37 -55.92
C ALA A 788 -25.40 -112.68 -57.14
N ILE A 789 -25.69 -111.70 -57.99
CA ILE A 789 -26.39 -111.90 -59.28
C ILE A 789 -25.56 -112.83 -60.19
N ASN A 790 -24.26 -112.59 -60.34
CA ASN A 790 -23.39 -113.45 -61.16
C ASN A 790 -23.31 -114.89 -60.64
N ALA A 791 -23.20 -115.06 -59.32
CA ALA A 791 -23.19 -116.36 -58.67
C ALA A 791 -24.55 -117.08 -58.80
N GLY A 792 -25.66 -116.34 -58.68
CA GLY A 792 -27.01 -116.86 -58.90
C GLY A 792 -27.23 -117.33 -60.34
N ILE A 793 -26.74 -116.56 -61.33
CA ILE A 793 -26.79 -116.94 -62.75
C ILE A 793 -26.00 -118.22 -63.00
N GLU A 794 -24.77 -118.33 -62.48
CA GLU A 794 -23.91 -119.51 -62.70
C GLU A 794 -24.43 -120.74 -61.93
N ALA A 795 -25.02 -120.55 -60.75
CA ALA A 795 -25.71 -121.60 -59.99
C ALA A 795 -26.97 -122.10 -60.72
N ALA A 796 -27.76 -121.21 -61.33
CA ALA A 796 -28.88 -121.58 -62.19
C ALA A 796 -28.43 -122.33 -63.46
N ARG A 797 -27.22 -122.02 -63.95
CA ARG A 797 -26.60 -122.68 -65.12
C ARG A 797 -26.12 -124.10 -64.84
N ALA A 798 -25.79 -124.43 -63.59
CA ALA A 798 -25.33 -125.75 -63.15
C ALA A 798 -26.47 -126.78 -62.95
N GLY A 799 -27.75 -126.40 -63.08
CA GLY A 799 -28.89 -127.33 -63.01
C GLY A 799 -29.25 -127.78 -61.60
N GLU A 800 -29.71 -129.03 -61.42
CA GLU A 800 -30.20 -129.57 -60.13
C GLU A 800 -29.14 -129.53 -59.00
N GLU A 801 -27.85 -129.68 -59.32
CA GLU A 801 -26.75 -129.59 -58.36
C GLU A 801 -26.48 -128.15 -57.84
N GLY A 802 -26.97 -127.12 -58.54
CA GLY A 802 -26.75 -125.71 -58.22
C GLY A 802 -27.88 -125.02 -57.46
N GLN A 803 -29.03 -125.66 -57.27
CA GLN A 803 -30.22 -125.05 -56.67
C GLN A 803 -29.97 -124.49 -55.26
N GLY A 804 -29.22 -125.21 -54.42
CA GLY A 804 -28.88 -124.73 -53.08
C GLY A 804 -28.00 -123.47 -53.08
N PHE A 805 -27.11 -123.33 -54.08
CA PHE A 805 -26.27 -122.14 -54.24
C PHE A 805 -27.03 -120.95 -54.83
N ALA A 806 -28.00 -121.19 -55.72
CA ALA A 806 -28.82 -120.13 -56.30
C ALA A 806 -29.67 -119.40 -55.23
N VAL A 807 -30.27 -120.15 -54.29
CA VAL A 807 -31.05 -119.57 -53.18
C VAL A 807 -30.17 -118.73 -52.26
N VAL A 808 -28.97 -119.21 -51.92
CA VAL A 808 -28.02 -118.45 -51.10
C VAL A 808 -27.56 -117.17 -51.82
N ALA A 809 -27.33 -117.24 -53.13
CA ALA A 809 -26.96 -116.07 -53.92
C ALA A 809 -28.08 -115.03 -54.00
N GLU A 810 -29.34 -115.44 -54.14
CA GLU A 810 -30.50 -114.54 -54.11
C GLU A 810 -30.64 -113.83 -52.75
N GLU A 811 -30.49 -114.56 -51.64
CA GLU A 811 -30.53 -114.00 -50.28
C GLU A 811 -29.38 -113.00 -50.02
N VAL A 812 -28.17 -113.30 -50.50
CA VAL A 812 -27.01 -112.39 -50.40
C VAL A 812 -27.23 -111.14 -51.24
N GLY A 813 -27.84 -111.25 -52.42
CA GLY A 813 -28.21 -110.12 -53.27
C GLY A 813 -29.25 -109.22 -52.62
N GLU A 814 -30.32 -109.80 -52.05
CA GLU A 814 -31.34 -109.05 -51.33
C GLU A 814 -30.75 -108.34 -50.09
N LEU A 815 -29.90 -109.02 -49.31
CA LEU A 815 -29.19 -108.41 -48.18
C LEU A 815 -28.28 -107.26 -48.60
N ALA A 816 -27.64 -107.38 -49.76
CA ALA A 816 -26.80 -106.34 -50.33
C ALA A 816 -27.62 -105.11 -50.80
N ILE A 817 -28.80 -105.31 -51.41
CA ILE A 817 -29.74 -104.22 -51.75
C ILE A 817 -30.22 -103.51 -50.49
N ARG A 818 -30.63 -104.25 -49.46
CA ARG A 818 -31.03 -103.67 -48.16
C ARG A 818 -29.88 -102.91 -47.50
N SER A 819 -28.66 -103.43 -47.59
CA SER A 819 -27.46 -102.75 -47.06
C SER A 819 -27.16 -101.45 -47.80
N ALA A 820 -27.27 -101.44 -49.13
CA ALA A 820 -27.10 -100.23 -49.95
C ALA A 820 -28.15 -99.15 -49.59
N ALA A 821 -29.42 -99.55 -49.48
CA ALA A 821 -30.50 -98.65 -49.07
C ALA A 821 -30.27 -98.06 -47.68
N ALA A 822 -29.88 -98.89 -46.70
CA ALA A 822 -29.56 -98.43 -45.34
C ALA A 822 -28.33 -97.50 -45.31
N THR A 823 -27.28 -97.78 -46.10
CA THR A 823 -26.14 -96.87 -46.19
C THR A 823 -26.50 -95.53 -46.81
N GLN A 824 -27.43 -95.49 -47.77
CA GLN A 824 -27.86 -94.25 -48.39
C GLN A 824 -28.68 -93.37 -47.41
N GLU A 825 -29.48 -93.99 -46.54
CA GLU A 825 -30.17 -93.29 -45.45
C GLU A 825 -29.17 -92.72 -44.42
N ILE A 826 -28.12 -93.49 -44.06
CA ILE A 826 -27.04 -92.99 -43.18
C ILE A 826 -26.29 -91.84 -43.86
N GLU A 827 -26.05 -91.90 -45.17
CA GLU A 827 -25.39 -90.84 -45.92
C GLU A 827 -26.18 -89.52 -45.86
N GLU A 828 -27.52 -89.58 -45.97
CA GLU A 828 -28.39 -88.42 -45.80
C GLU A 828 -28.35 -87.84 -44.39
N ILE A 829 -28.39 -88.68 -43.34
CA ILE A 829 -28.28 -88.25 -41.94
C ILE A 829 -26.93 -87.56 -41.69
N VAL A 830 -25.84 -88.16 -42.18
CA VAL A 830 -24.49 -87.59 -42.03
C VAL A 830 -24.36 -86.27 -42.80
N GLY A 831 -24.96 -86.16 -43.97
CA GLY A 831 -25.04 -84.91 -44.74
C GLY A 831 -25.75 -83.80 -43.96
N ASN A 832 -26.86 -84.11 -43.29
CA ASN A 832 -27.55 -83.17 -42.40
C ASN A 832 -26.69 -82.75 -41.21
N ILE A 833 -26.01 -83.69 -40.53
CA ILE A 833 -25.09 -83.39 -39.43
C ILE A 833 -23.95 -82.47 -39.91
N GLN A 834 -23.40 -82.69 -41.10
CA GLN A 834 -22.35 -81.85 -41.65
C GLN A 834 -22.83 -80.41 -41.91
N ARG A 835 -24.04 -80.26 -42.45
CA ARG A 835 -24.65 -78.94 -42.67
C ARG A 835 -24.89 -78.22 -41.34
N GLU A 836 -25.52 -78.88 -40.38
CA GLU A 836 -25.80 -78.30 -39.05
C GLU A 836 -24.53 -77.95 -38.28
N THR A 837 -23.49 -78.80 -38.33
CA THR A 837 -22.21 -78.49 -37.69
C THR A 837 -21.51 -77.30 -38.33
N SER A 838 -21.61 -77.12 -39.65
CA SER A 838 -21.10 -75.93 -40.33
C SER A 838 -21.86 -74.65 -39.91
N GLU A 839 -23.19 -74.72 -39.82
CA GLU A 839 -24.03 -73.60 -39.35
C GLU A 839 -23.66 -73.21 -37.91
N VAL A 840 -23.44 -74.19 -37.02
CA VAL A 840 -23.02 -73.94 -35.63
C VAL A 840 -21.62 -73.32 -35.55
N VAL A 841 -20.66 -73.75 -36.38
CA VAL A 841 -19.32 -73.14 -36.43
C VAL A 841 -19.41 -71.68 -36.86
N GLN A 842 -20.19 -71.37 -37.90
CA GLN A 842 -20.41 -69.99 -38.33
C GLN A 842 -21.06 -69.13 -37.23
N ALA A 843 -22.06 -69.66 -36.52
CA ALA A 843 -22.67 -68.99 -35.38
C ALA A 843 -21.67 -68.72 -34.24
N MET A 844 -20.73 -69.64 -33.99
CA MET A 844 -19.68 -69.46 -32.98
C MET A 844 -18.64 -68.40 -33.39
N GLU A 845 -18.31 -68.26 -34.68
CA GLU A 845 -17.45 -67.18 -35.17
C GLU A 845 -18.11 -65.80 -35.00
N ILE A 846 -19.40 -65.70 -35.30
CA ILE A 846 -20.20 -64.49 -35.05
C ILE A 846 -20.24 -64.20 -33.55
N GLY A 847 -20.52 -65.21 -32.72
CA GLY A 847 -20.55 -65.08 -31.26
C GLY A 847 -19.20 -64.61 -30.68
N THR A 848 -18.09 -65.12 -31.21
CA THR A 848 -16.73 -64.67 -30.81
C THR A 848 -16.53 -63.18 -31.12
N THR A 849 -16.98 -62.73 -32.29
CA THR A 849 -16.90 -61.31 -32.68
C THR A 849 -17.77 -60.43 -31.77
N GLN A 850 -18.97 -60.87 -31.44
CA GLN A 850 -19.87 -60.15 -30.51
C GLN A 850 -19.30 -60.06 -29.09
N VAL A 851 -18.62 -61.11 -28.61
CA VAL A 851 -17.95 -61.11 -27.31
C VAL A 851 -16.79 -60.11 -27.27
N VAL A 852 -16.03 -59.96 -28.35
CA VAL A 852 -14.97 -58.94 -28.46
C VAL A 852 -15.56 -57.53 -28.41
N GLU A 853 -16.61 -57.26 -29.18
CA GLU A 853 -17.28 -55.96 -29.17
C GLU A 853 -17.94 -55.64 -27.82
N GLY A 854 -18.55 -56.64 -27.17
CA GLY A 854 -19.09 -56.50 -25.82
C GLY A 854 -18.01 -56.17 -24.79
N THR A 855 -16.81 -56.73 -24.93
CA THR A 855 -15.66 -56.40 -24.07
C THR A 855 -15.28 -54.93 -24.23
N ARG A 856 -15.25 -54.42 -25.47
CA ARG A 856 -14.90 -53.01 -25.78
C ARG A 856 -15.86 -52.03 -25.10
N ILE A 857 -17.17 -52.28 -25.17
CA ILE A 857 -18.21 -51.43 -24.57
C ILE A 857 -18.07 -51.39 -23.04
N VAL A 858 -17.78 -52.53 -22.41
CA VAL A 858 -17.58 -52.58 -20.95
C VAL A 858 -16.33 -51.80 -20.52
N GLU A 859 -15.27 -51.83 -21.33
CA GLU A 859 -14.06 -51.05 -21.04
C GLU A 859 -14.31 -49.53 -21.18
N GLU A 860 -15.09 -49.09 -22.17
CA GLU A 860 -15.55 -47.69 -22.28
C GLU A 860 -16.39 -47.24 -21.08
N ALA A 861 -17.27 -48.12 -20.59
CA ALA A 861 -18.06 -47.85 -19.38
C ALA A 861 -17.14 -47.71 -18.14
N LYS A 862 -16.12 -48.55 -18.02
CA LYS A 862 -15.12 -48.47 -16.96
C LYS A 862 -14.30 -47.19 -17.03
N GLU A 863 -13.92 -46.73 -18.22
CA GLU A 863 -13.25 -45.44 -18.40
C GLU A 863 -14.15 -44.29 -17.93
N SER A 864 -15.44 -44.32 -18.28
CA SER A 864 -16.42 -43.31 -17.85
C SER A 864 -16.58 -43.27 -16.32
N LEU A 865 -16.60 -44.44 -15.66
CA LEU A 865 -16.62 -44.53 -14.19
C LEU A 865 -15.34 -43.95 -13.57
N SER A 866 -14.18 -44.16 -14.21
CA SER A 866 -12.93 -43.54 -13.76
C SER A 866 -12.95 -42.02 -13.89
N GLN A 867 -13.62 -41.46 -14.90
CA GLN A 867 -13.81 -40.01 -15.04
C GLN A 867 -14.72 -39.47 -13.93
N ILE A 868 -15.80 -40.18 -13.57
CA ILE A 868 -16.67 -39.81 -12.44
C ILE A 868 -15.86 -39.76 -11.13
N LEU A 869 -14.98 -40.74 -10.90
CA LEU A 869 -14.13 -40.77 -9.71
C LEU A 869 -13.20 -39.54 -9.63
N ASP A 870 -12.64 -39.12 -10.77
CA ASP A 870 -11.78 -37.94 -10.82
C ASP A 870 -12.57 -36.65 -10.55
N VAL A 871 -13.75 -36.51 -11.17
CA VAL A 871 -14.64 -35.37 -10.93
C VAL A 871 -15.08 -35.30 -9.47
N SER A 872 -15.46 -36.43 -8.84
CA SER A 872 -15.81 -36.47 -7.42
C SER A 872 -14.66 -35.99 -6.52
N ARG A 873 -13.41 -36.36 -6.82
CA ARG A 873 -12.23 -35.89 -6.08
C ARG A 873 -12.00 -34.39 -6.25
N GLN A 874 -12.24 -33.86 -7.45
CA GLN A 874 -12.16 -32.42 -7.69
C GLN A 874 -13.24 -31.65 -6.90
N ILE A 875 -14.47 -32.19 -6.82
CA ILE A 875 -15.55 -31.61 -5.99
C ILE A 875 -15.15 -31.63 -4.51
N ASP A 876 -14.61 -32.73 -4.00
CA ASP A 876 -14.15 -32.84 -2.60
C ASP A 876 -13.11 -31.74 -2.26
N PHE A 877 -12.12 -31.54 -3.16
CA PHE A 877 -11.13 -30.47 -3.01
C PHE A 877 -11.74 -29.06 -3.01
N LEU A 878 -12.70 -28.80 -3.91
CA LEU A 878 -13.39 -27.52 -3.99
C LEU A 878 -14.23 -27.25 -2.74
N VAL A 879 -14.96 -28.26 -2.25
CA VAL A 879 -15.75 -28.19 -1.03
C VAL A 879 -14.87 -27.86 0.17
N GLN A 880 -13.72 -28.54 0.32
CA GLN A 880 -12.77 -28.24 1.39
C GLN A 880 -12.26 -26.79 1.36
N SER A 881 -12.03 -26.26 0.15
CA SER A 881 -11.62 -24.87 -0.07
C SER A 881 -12.73 -23.90 0.32
N ILE A 882 -13.99 -24.19 -0.04
CA ILE A 882 -15.16 -23.41 0.36
C ILE A 882 -15.30 -23.40 1.88
N SER A 883 -15.26 -24.56 2.55
CA SER A 883 -15.37 -24.65 4.01
C SER A 883 -14.29 -23.82 4.73
N THR A 884 -13.06 -23.83 4.22
CA THR A 884 -11.95 -23.03 4.76
C THR A 884 -12.21 -21.53 4.58
N ALA A 885 -12.66 -21.11 3.40
CA ALA A 885 -13.01 -19.71 3.12
C ALA A 885 -14.19 -19.23 3.99
N THR A 886 -15.22 -20.05 4.14
CA THR A 886 -16.40 -19.76 4.97
C THR A 886 -16.02 -19.59 6.44
N ALA A 887 -15.14 -20.45 6.98
CA ALA A 887 -14.65 -20.31 8.35
C ALA A 887 -13.93 -18.97 8.57
N SER A 888 -13.07 -18.55 7.63
CA SER A 888 -12.40 -17.25 7.68
C SER A 888 -13.37 -16.07 7.56
N GLN A 889 -14.43 -16.21 6.75
CA GLN A 889 -15.48 -15.19 6.62
C GLN A 889 -16.31 -15.03 7.90
N VAL A 890 -16.59 -16.12 8.63
CA VAL A 890 -17.25 -16.06 9.94
C VAL A 890 -16.38 -15.31 10.95
N GLU A 891 -15.09 -15.63 11.03
CA GLU A 891 -14.13 -14.93 11.91
C GLU A 891 -14.03 -13.43 11.59
N THR A 892 -14.00 -13.10 10.30
CA THR A 892 -13.98 -11.71 9.83
C THR A 892 -15.28 -10.99 10.21
N SER A 893 -16.43 -11.64 10.06
CA SER A 893 -17.74 -11.09 10.44
C SER A 893 -17.82 -10.79 11.94
N GLN A 894 -17.27 -11.69 12.77
CA GLN A 894 -17.19 -11.47 14.22
C GLN A 894 -16.32 -10.26 14.56
N SER A 895 -15.18 -10.10 13.89
CA SER A 895 -14.28 -8.96 14.06
C SER A 895 -14.94 -7.64 13.65
N VAL A 896 -15.67 -7.61 12.53
CA VAL A 896 -16.45 -6.44 12.08
C VAL A 896 -17.56 -6.14 13.09
N SER A 897 -18.28 -7.14 13.59
CA SER A 897 -19.32 -6.96 14.61
C SER A 897 -18.75 -6.32 15.88
N GLN A 898 -17.58 -6.77 16.34
CA GLN A 898 -16.94 -6.18 17.51
C GLN A 898 -16.52 -4.73 17.28
N LEU A 899 -15.90 -4.43 16.13
CA LEU A 899 -15.52 -3.07 15.76
C LEU A 899 -16.75 -2.15 15.70
N MET A 900 -17.85 -2.62 15.14
CA MET A 900 -19.10 -1.86 15.08
C MET A 900 -19.66 -1.57 16.48
N LYS A 901 -19.63 -2.54 17.40
CA LYS A 901 -20.00 -2.31 18.82
C LYS A 901 -19.13 -1.25 19.48
N ASP A 902 -17.83 -1.26 19.22
CA ASP A 902 -16.90 -0.27 19.77
C ASP A 902 -17.19 1.14 19.22
N ILE A 903 -17.49 1.26 17.92
CA ILE A 903 -17.88 2.53 17.31
C ILE A 903 -19.22 3.01 17.89
N ALA A 904 -20.22 2.13 18.09
CA ALA A 904 -21.48 2.52 18.73
C ALA A 904 -21.25 3.09 20.13
N ALA A 905 -20.37 2.47 20.93
CA ALA A 905 -20.01 2.96 22.25
C ALA A 905 -19.24 4.30 22.21
N VAL A 906 -18.46 4.57 21.16
CA VAL A 906 -17.84 5.88 20.92
C VAL A 906 -18.91 6.91 20.56
N SER A 907 -19.81 6.62 19.62
CA SER A 907 -20.88 7.52 19.20
C SER A 907 -21.80 7.90 20.35
N GLN A 908 -22.17 6.95 21.22
CA GLN A 908 -22.96 7.25 22.41
C GLN A 908 -22.21 8.19 23.37
N ARG A 909 -20.93 7.92 23.67
CA ARG A 909 -20.11 8.80 24.52
C ARG A 909 -19.93 10.19 23.91
N THR A 910 -19.79 10.29 22.60
CA THR A 910 -19.73 11.58 21.89
C THR A 910 -21.03 12.35 22.05
N SER A 911 -22.19 11.68 21.92
CA SER A 911 -23.50 12.30 22.16
C SER A 911 -23.62 12.81 23.60
N ASP A 912 -23.33 11.96 24.59
CA ASP A 912 -23.38 12.30 26.02
C ASP A 912 -22.43 13.47 26.35
N SER A 913 -21.19 13.43 25.83
CA SER A 913 -20.19 14.50 26.04
C SER A 913 -20.62 15.81 25.39
N SER A 914 -21.22 15.76 24.20
CA SER A 914 -21.76 16.94 23.53
C SER A 914 -22.91 17.56 24.32
N VAL A 915 -23.80 16.75 24.90
CA VAL A 915 -24.85 17.24 25.81
C VAL A 915 -24.24 17.92 27.05
N GLN A 916 -23.20 17.33 27.64
CA GLN A 916 -22.51 17.92 28.79
C GLN A 916 -21.79 19.24 28.44
N ILE A 917 -21.14 19.31 27.26
CA ILE A 917 -20.51 20.55 26.77
C ILE A 917 -21.57 21.62 26.53
N SER A 918 -22.71 21.27 25.93
CA SER A 918 -23.83 22.19 25.74
C SER A 918 -24.33 22.78 27.06
N GLN A 919 -24.46 21.96 28.12
CA GLN A 919 -24.80 22.46 29.46
C GLN A 919 -23.73 23.41 30.04
N SER A 920 -22.45 23.10 29.84
CA SER A 920 -21.34 23.93 30.32
C SER A 920 -21.26 25.27 29.56
N LEU A 921 -21.55 25.24 28.26
CA LEU A 921 -21.67 26.45 27.44
C LEU A 921 -22.82 27.33 27.93
N GLN A 922 -23.95 26.74 28.30
CA GLN A 922 -25.09 27.48 28.85
C GLN A 922 -24.77 28.17 30.19
N GLN A 923 -24.01 27.51 31.07
CA GLN A 923 -23.46 28.15 32.28
C GLN A 923 -22.49 29.29 31.95
N THR A 924 -21.69 29.14 30.88
CA THR A 924 -20.76 30.18 30.45
C THR A 924 -21.50 31.39 29.87
N VAL A 925 -22.63 31.19 29.18
CA VAL A 925 -23.53 32.28 28.75
C VAL A 925 -24.03 33.05 29.96
N GLU A 926 -24.50 32.35 31.00
CA GLU A 926 -25.02 32.96 32.23
C GLU A 926 -23.94 33.81 32.94
N ILE A 927 -22.72 33.28 33.09
CA ILE A 927 -21.58 34.01 33.66
C ILE A 927 -21.21 35.22 32.79
N SER A 928 -21.21 35.07 31.46
CA SER A 928 -20.89 36.15 30.53
C SER A 928 -21.95 37.27 30.57
N GLN A 929 -23.23 36.92 30.73
CA GLN A 929 -24.31 37.88 30.92
C GLN A 929 -24.19 38.61 32.25
N GLN A 930 -23.89 37.90 33.34
CA GLN A 930 -23.66 38.50 34.65
C GLN A 930 -22.45 39.46 34.64
N LEU A 931 -21.37 39.09 33.94
CA LEU A 931 -20.22 39.97 33.73
C LEU A 931 -20.62 41.21 32.92
N GLN A 932 -21.40 41.04 31.86
CA GLN A 932 -21.87 42.15 31.03
C GLN A 932 -22.79 43.10 31.80
N GLU A 933 -23.65 42.58 32.68
CA GLU A 933 -24.50 43.36 33.58
C GLU A 933 -23.68 44.12 34.62
N THR A 934 -22.71 43.44 35.27
CA THR A 934 -21.83 44.04 36.28
C THR A 934 -20.91 45.11 35.70
N VAL A 935 -20.42 44.92 34.47
CA VAL A 935 -19.59 45.92 33.78
C VAL A 935 -20.47 47.03 33.17
N GLY A 936 -21.75 46.73 32.91
CA GLY A 936 -22.74 47.68 32.43
C GLY A 936 -23.18 48.73 33.46
N THR A 937 -22.91 48.53 34.75
CA THR A 937 -23.15 49.55 35.79
C THR A 937 -22.15 50.70 35.72
N PHE A 938 -20.99 50.50 35.10
CA PHE A 938 -20.01 51.56 34.89
C PHE A 938 -20.39 52.42 33.68
N LYS A 939 -20.48 53.73 33.91
CA LYS A 939 -20.76 54.70 32.86
C LYS A 939 -19.44 55.13 32.23
N VAL A 940 -19.24 54.70 30.99
CA VAL A 940 -18.01 54.94 30.21
C VAL A 940 -18.22 55.87 29.01
N SER A 941 -19.43 56.39 28.85
CA SER A 941 -19.85 57.24 27.74
C SER A 941 -20.98 58.17 28.16
#